data_AF-A0A8S3VEU1-F1
#
_entry.id   AF-A0A8S3VEU1-F1
#
_cell.length_a   1.000
_cell.length_b   1.000
_cell.length_c   1.000
_cell.angle_alpha   90.00
_cell.angle_beta   90.00
_cell.angle_gamma   90.00
#
_symmetry.space_group_name_H-M   'P 1'
#
loop_
_entity.id
_entity.type
_entity.pdbx_description
1 polymer ?
#
loop_
_entity_poly.entity_id
_entity_poly.type
_entity_poly.pdbx_seq_one_letter_code
_entity_poly.pdbx_strand_id
1 'polypeptide(L)'
;MAQIGVRRFRDLRRLEKCGKQLLTRTSRLKPKDQHHNLLPCRTVSGSNQYRNRSQTMKSVTPTHNKKVQLVILDKDGTLICFHSMWAPWSRKLAAKLETATGLNIEDKIFETLGFCSETETIQPGLLAEATTSIIKDELAKMLINEGVDEDEVRGILDQNWEEGENKNPKHLKSVGDLKTLFEILKKNDIKIAVCTADNREGSLAGLAELGLKDYIDVLICGDDPHTEAKPAPHNAWKICKELGVDPKQTVMVGDTQTDILIFEEKTGLKIGPLIADTLGYCEMTKKVSEGVLSEGTWYEIKKSMVDVVRKQGIPYQEAVILTNQVIKECEHIWYQDSKTLNKDIKEFFQLLKNAGMKIAVSAADERDNVFKEFQNLGVMNYIDFLLCDGDPHAITPLGRHNIEFICEQLDIDPSETVLVGDATADFINVDTTKCIGVLTGVASKQQLEDHTDIIVESVDDVLDHVIGTSPSLPPQSPRQPSRQSAPMSMAGGPFSTIKRSFSTSTSRHYSTKSDISSVHDYVIVGAGSAGCVLANRLSANEENKVLVLEAGPKDYTWKIHMPAALMYNLCDDNYNWYYHTEPEKGMNDRVMYWPRGRVWGGSSSLNAMVYIRGNALDYDGWEKLGATSWSYADCLPYFRKAQCHELGENDYRGGSGPLHVSRGKNKNPLFQAFIDAGVEAGYPFTDDMNGYQQEGLGWMDMTIHKGLRWSAASAYLRPANKRNNLTAEVKALTNRIIFDNNRAVGVEYEQGGVVKRAMANKEVILSGGAINSPQLLMLSGIGNADDLKKLNIPVVQNLPGVGENLQDHLEVYVQYELTQPLSLYKAQWKFPHNMIRIGLQWFATQKGDGASAHLESGGFIRSRAGVEFPDIQFHFLPSTVNDHGRKMGDRHACQVHVGTLRPTSRGHIKLKSNNPRDHPKLVANYMSTQDDIEDMRNSVRLAREIFQQKAFQPYVGPELNPGSKVQSDAEIDEYVRRMGDSAYHPSCTCKMGSPSDTMTVVDPETKVLGIEGLRVVDASIMPAMVSGNLNGPTIMVAEKAADIILGNKPLPKSNAPVYRPKTLETQR
;
A
#
# COMPACT_ATOMS: atom_id res chain seq x y z
N MET A 1 57.46 -15.00 -0.35
CA MET A 1 58.30 -13.79 -0.23
C MET A 1 58.10 -13.01 -1.52
N ALA A 2 57.55 -11.78 -1.57
CA ALA A 2 57.95 -10.54 -0.88
C ALA A 2 59.28 -9.99 -1.43
N GLN A 3 59.40 -8.72 -1.88
CA GLN A 3 58.42 -7.62 -2.05
C GLN A 3 59.01 -6.49 -2.96
N ILE A 4 58.21 -5.49 -3.38
CA ILE A 4 58.64 -4.19 -4.00
C ILE A 4 59.16 -4.34 -5.47
N GLY A 5 58.99 -3.44 -6.47
CA GLY A 5 58.44 -2.06 -6.59
C GLY A 5 59.46 -1.17 -7.37
N VAL A 6 59.20 -0.11 -8.15
CA VAL A 6 58.17 0.96 -8.19
C VAL A 6 58.36 1.85 -9.47
N ARG A 7 57.33 2.61 -9.96
CA ARG A 7 57.34 3.77 -10.93
C ARG A 7 57.65 3.50 -12.45
N ARG A 8 57.26 4.34 -13.44
CA ARG A 8 56.09 5.27 -13.69
C ARG A 8 56.11 5.82 -15.15
N PHE A 9 54.93 6.06 -15.77
CA PHE A 9 54.60 6.94 -16.93
C PHE A 9 55.44 6.95 -18.24
N ARG A 10 54.80 6.75 -19.42
CA ARG A 10 54.47 7.84 -20.39
C ARG A 10 53.52 7.45 -21.55
N ASP A 11 53.17 8.45 -22.37
CA ASP A 11 51.98 8.58 -23.23
C ASP A 11 51.92 7.83 -24.58
N LEU A 12 50.71 7.84 -25.17
CA LEU A 12 50.35 7.42 -26.53
C LEU A 12 50.79 8.44 -27.61
N ARG A 13 51.35 7.98 -28.77
CA ARG A 13 50.77 8.19 -30.14
C ARG A 13 51.65 7.75 -31.35
N ARG A 14 51.07 6.82 -32.16
CA ARG A 14 50.75 6.94 -33.61
C ARG A 14 51.86 6.89 -34.70
N LEU A 15 51.41 6.53 -35.93
CA LEU A 15 52.05 6.57 -37.27
C LEU A 15 52.88 5.32 -37.65
N GLU A 16 52.44 4.49 -38.64
CA GLU A 16 52.70 4.52 -40.12
C GLU A 16 53.73 3.41 -40.52
N LYS A 17 53.87 2.88 -41.76
CA LYS A 17 53.41 3.26 -43.13
C LYS A 17 53.46 2.06 -44.11
N CYS A 18 52.75 2.15 -45.26
CA CYS A 18 52.90 1.37 -46.53
C CYS A 18 52.70 -0.17 -46.52
N GLY A 19 52.19 -0.86 -47.57
CA GLY A 19 51.41 -0.43 -48.76
C GLY A 19 52.03 -0.75 -50.14
N LYS A 20 51.34 -1.52 -51.02
CA LYS A 20 51.49 -1.54 -52.50
C LYS A 20 50.42 -2.42 -53.25
N GLN A 21 49.90 -1.88 -54.36
CA GLN A 21 49.55 -2.45 -55.70
C GLN A 21 48.95 -3.88 -55.90
N LEU A 22 48.30 -4.28 -57.02
CA LEU A 22 47.27 -3.72 -57.94
C LEU A 22 47.03 -4.74 -59.12
N LEU A 23 45.89 -4.64 -59.84
CA LEU A 23 45.53 -5.35 -61.11
C LEU A 23 45.10 -6.85 -60.98
N THR A 24 44.22 -7.47 -61.78
CA THR A 24 43.53 -7.12 -63.07
C THR A 24 42.04 -7.60 -63.14
N ARG A 25 41.20 -6.91 -63.96
CA ARG A 25 40.10 -7.38 -64.89
C ARG A 25 38.97 -8.37 -64.40
N THR A 26 37.71 -8.41 -64.91
CA THR A 26 36.97 -7.70 -66.00
C THR A 26 35.43 -7.69 -65.81
N SER A 27 34.77 -6.69 -66.45
CA SER A 27 33.34 -6.49 -66.91
C SER A 27 32.21 -7.56 -66.75
N ARG A 28 30.89 -7.26 -66.81
CA ARG A 28 30.11 -6.27 -67.62
C ARG A 28 28.78 -5.74 -66.96
N LEU A 29 28.41 -4.49 -67.29
CA LEU A 29 27.09 -3.89 -67.68
C LEU A 29 25.77 -4.32 -66.94
N LYS A 30 24.83 -3.46 -66.46
CA LYS A 30 24.39 -2.04 -66.69
C LYS A 30 23.74 -1.75 -68.08
N PRO A 31 23.09 -0.58 -68.36
CA PRO A 31 22.85 0.68 -67.60
C PRO A 31 21.49 0.65 -66.85
N LYS A 32 20.68 1.70 -66.53
CA LYS A 32 20.60 3.21 -66.60
C LYS A 32 20.05 3.69 -65.20
N ASP A 33 19.88 4.94 -64.74
CA ASP A 33 20.01 6.34 -65.22
C ASP A 33 20.50 7.29 -64.06
N GLN A 34 20.72 8.63 -64.07
CA GLN A 34 20.21 9.89 -64.69
C GLN A 34 18.93 10.49 -64.03
N HIS A 35 18.75 11.81 -63.73
CA HIS A 35 19.57 13.05 -63.95
C HIS A 35 19.41 14.13 -62.81
N HIS A 36 20.49 14.91 -62.53
CA HIS A 36 20.59 16.37 -62.16
C HIS A 36 19.78 17.02 -60.99
N ASN A 37 20.14 18.15 -60.32
CA ASN A 37 21.32 19.06 -60.38
C ASN A 37 21.56 19.96 -59.12
N LEU A 38 22.85 20.22 -58.80
CA LEU A 38 23.54 21.46 -58.36
C LEU A 38 22.95 22.55 -57.38
N LEU A 39 23.52 22.64 -56.16
CA LEU A 39 24.29 23.77 -55.54
C LEU A 39 23.64 25.22 -55.41
N PRO A 40 24.30 26.30 -54.85
CA PRO A 40 24.05 26.70 -53.44
C PRO A 40 24.02 28.24 -53.14
N CYS A 41 24.24 28.63 -51.86
CA CYS A 41 24.90 29.87 -51.36
C CYS A 41 24.07 31.14 -51.02
N ARG A 42 24.16 31.64 -49.76
CA ARG A 42 24.81 32.94 -49.38
C ARG A 42 24.72 33.28 -47.87
N THR A 43 25.58 34.20 -47.43
CA THR A 43 25.73 34.69 -46.04
C THR A 43 25.81 36.22 -45.95
N VAL A 44 24.98 36.85 -45.11
CA VAL A 44 25.01 38.26 -44.63
C VAL A 44 24.25 38.24 -43.29
N SER A 45 24.73 38.57 -42.07
CA SER A 45 25.69 39.52 -41.49
C SER A 45 25.09 40.88 -41.06
N GLY A 46 25.05 41.13 -39.73
CA GLY A 46 24.62 42.40 -39.11
C GLY A 46 23.98 42.15 -37.73
N SER A 47 24.56 42.31 -36.54
CA SER A 47 25.63 43.16 -35.94
C SER A 47 25.10 44.41 -35.22
N ASN A 48 25.03 44.37 -33.87
CA ASN A 48 25.39 45.44 -32.91
C ASN A 48 24.96 45.08 -31.46
N GLN A 49 25.60 45.56 -30.37
CA GLN A 49 27.03 45.78 -30.13
C GLN A 49 27.28 46.05 -28.61
N TYR A 50 28.24 45.34 -27.99
CA TYR A 50 28.85 45.64 -26.67
C TYR A 50 27.91 45.65 -25.42
N ARG A 51 28.39 45.57 -24.15
CA ARG A 51 29.76 45.68 -23.60
C ARG A 51 29.98 44.76 -22.38
N ASN A 52 31.24 44.49 -22.04
CA ASN A 52 31.67 43.55 -20.98
C ASN A 52 31.28 43.96 -19.55
N ARG A 53 31.11 42.96 -18.67
CA ARG A 53 31.89 42.85 -17.41
C ARG A 53 32.19 41.38 -17.09
N SER A 54 33.35 41.10 -16.51
CA SER A 54 33.77 39.75 -16.15
C SER A 54 33.49 39.44 -14.68
N GLN A 55 33.14 38.19 -14.40
CA GLN A 55 33.51 37.52 -13.16
C GLN A 55 33.47 36.01 -13.36
N THR A 56 34.40 35.31 -12.71
CA THR A 56 34.51 33.84 -12.76
C THR A 56 33.54 33.20 -11.79
N MET A 57 32.67 32.31 -12.27
CA MET A 57 32.01 31.32 -11.41
C MET A 57 32.57 29.93 -11.70
N LYS A 58 32.85 29.19 -10.62
CA LYS A 58 33.32 27.80 -10.66
C LYS A 58 32.14 26.89 -11.03
N SER A 59 32.43 25.75 -11.66
CA SER A 59 31.45 24.69 -11.90
C SER A 59 30.87 24.18 -10.58
N VAL A 60 29.56 24.28 -10.39
CA VAL A 60 28.85 23.69 -9.25
C VAL A 60 28.40 22.28 -9.64
N THR A 61 29.03 21.26 -9.05
CA THR A 61 28.47 19.90 -8.98
C THR A 61 27.24 19.89 -8.09
N PRO A 62 26.16 19.15 -8.42
CA PRO A 62 25.02 18.99 -7.53
C PRO A 62 25.44 18.14 -6.32
N THR A 63 25.41 18.74 -5.12
CA THR A 63 25.70 18.06 -3.86
C THR A 63 24.51 18.15 -2.89
N HIS A 64 24.50 17.20 -1.94
CA HIS A 64 23.72 17.15 -0.69
C HIS A 64 22.34 16.47 -0.70
N ASN A 65 22.32 15.26 -0.11
CA ASN A 65 21.57 15.09 1.14
C ASN A 65 21.96 16.24 2.08
N LYS A 66 21.02 17.11 2.43
CA LYS A 66 21.29 18.22 3.35
C LYS A 66 21.30 17.69 4.79
N LYS A 67 22.47 17.77 5.44
CA LYS A 67 22.61 17.51 6.88
C LYS A 67 21.84 18.60 7.65
N VAL A 68 21.12 18.22 8.71
CA VAL A 68 20.57 19.18 9.69
C VAL A 68 21.73 19.96 10.35
N GLN A 69 21.50 21.24 10.62
CA GLN A 69 22.48 22.17 11.18
C GLN A 69 21.94 23.02 12.34
N LEU A 70 20.61 23.08 12.54
CA LEU A 70 19.96 23.80 13.62
C LEU A 70 18.72 23.04 14.09
N VAL A 71 18.49 23.00 15.39
CA VAL A 71 17.20 22.67 16.01
C VAL A 71 16.69 23.91 16.75
N ILE A 72 15.44 24.28 16.52
CA ILE A 72 14.70 25.28 17.29
C ILE A 72 13.68 24.52 18.14
N LEU A 73 13.61 24.84 19.42
CA LEU A 73 12.80 24.18 20.43
C LEU A 73 11.86 25.24 21.04
N ASP A 74 10.63 24.87 21.41
CA ASP A 74 9.93 25.61 22.46
C ASP A 74 10.48 25.24 23.86
N LYS A 75 10.06 25.95 24.92
CA LYS A 75 10.42 25.71 26.31
C LYS A 75 9.35 24.93 27.08
N ASP A 76 8.07 25.15 26.84
CA ASP A 76 6.99 24.81 27.77
C ASP A 76 6.05 23.79 27.16
N GLY A 77 5.98 22.60 27.76
CA GLY A 77 5.48 21.40 27.08
C GLY A 77 6.58 20.66 26.32
N THR A 78 7.52 21.39 25.68
CA THR A 78 8.63 20.80 24.89
C THR A 78 9.91 20.52 25.69
N LEU A 79 10.28 21.36 26.67
CA LEU A 79 11.46 21.13 27.53
C LEU A 79 11.10 21.04 29.01
N ILE A 80 10.10 21.78 29.45
CA ILE A 80 9.62 21.81 30.83
C ILE A 80 8.20 21.26 30.85
N CYS A 81 7.91 20.32 31.75
CA CYS A 81 6.58 19.75 31.93
C CYS A 81 5.57 20.86 32.24
N PHE A 82 4.62 21.08 31.32
CA PHE A 82 3.72 22.23 31.31
C PHE A 82 2.95 22.40 32.65
N HIS A 83 2.35 21.31 33.14
CA HIS A 83 1.59 21.32 34.39
C HIS A 83 2.45 21.69 35.61
N SER A 84 3.73 21.27 35.65
CA SER A 84 4.64 21.57 36.76
C SER A 84 4.98 23.07 36.91
N MET A 85 4.74 23.87 35.87
CA MET A 85 4.93 25.33 35.91
C MET A 85 3.64 26.07 36.28
N TRP A 86 2.51 25.67 35.70
CA TRP A 86 1.28 26.47 35.74
C TRP A 86 0.29 26.09 36.85
N ALA A 87 0.31 24.85 37.35
CA ALA A 87 -0.56 24.43 38.46
C ALA A 87 -0.28 25.23 39.76
N PRO A 88 0.98 25.43 40.21
CA PRO A 88 1.26 26.21 41.42
C PRO A 88 0.90 27.70 41.28
N TRP A 89 1.06 28.27 40.08
CA TRP A 89 0.69 29.66 39.80
C TRP A 89 -0.82 29.85 39.80
N SER A 90 -1.58 28.92 39.22
CA SER A 90 -3.05 28.99 39.17
C SER A 90 -3.66 29.04 40.57
N ARG A 91 -3.21 28.15 41.48
CA ARG A 91 -3.59 28.18 42.91
C ARG A 91 -3.19 29.50 43.58
N LYS A 92 -2.00 30.03 43.31
CA LYS A 92 -1.52 31.30 43.91
C LYS A 92 -2.33 32.52 43.42
N LEU A 93 -2.74 32.53 42.15
CA LEU A 93 -3.56 33.60 41.59
C LEU A 93 -4.99 33.55 42.13
N ALA A 94 -5.60 32.37 42.23
CA ALA A 94 -6.94 32.20 42.78
C ALA A 94 -7.04 32.74 44.21
N ALA A 95 -6.22 32.23 45.14
CA ALA A 95 -6.22 32.66 46.54
C ALA A 95 -5.96 34.18 46.70
N LYS A 96 -5.20 34.81 45.79
CA LYS A 96 -5.00 36.26 45.76
C LYS A 96 -6.25 37.02 45.30
N LEU A 97 -6.90 36.58 44.23
CA LEU A 97 -8.11 37.24 43.71
C LEU A 97 -9.30 37.08 44.67
N GLU A 98 -9.43 35.92 45.34
CA GLU A 98 -10.37 35.77 46.47
C GLU A 98 -10.06 36.76 47.60
N THR A 99 -8.79 36.85 48.02
CA THR A 99 -8.36 37.79 49.08
C THR A 99 -8.61 39.26 48.71
N ALA A 100 -8.45 39.61 47.43
CA ALA A 100 -8.60 40.98 46.94
C ALA A 100 -10.07 41.39 46.69
N THR A 101 -10.95 40.44 46.38
CA THR A 101 -12.37 40.69 46.09
C THR A 101 -13.30 40.37 47.25
N GLY A 102 -12.88 39.51 48.19
CA GLY A 102 -13.73 38.98 49.27
C GLY A 102 -14.73 37.93 48.81
N LEU A 103 -14.62 37.43 47.56
CA LEU A 103 -15.50 36.44 46.96
C LEU A 103 -14.90 35.04 47.05
N ASN A 104 -15.75 34.01 47.11
CA ASN A 104 -15.35 32.60 46.92
C ASN A 104 -15.55 32.26 45.44
N ILE A 105 -14.44 32.13 44.72
CA ILE A 105 -14.35 32.05 43.26
C ILE A 105 -13.16 31.18 42.78
N GLU A 106 -12.43 30.50 43.67
CA GLU A 106 -11.29 29.64 43.31
C GLU A 106 -11.63 28.65 42.19
N ASP A 107 -12.73 27.88 42.32
CA ASP A 107 -13.17 26.93 41.30
C ASP A 107 -13.48 27.59 39.95
N LYS A 108 -14.04 28.81 39.95
CA LYS A 108 -14.36 29.57 38.73
C LYS A 108 -13.11 30.14 38.06
N ILE A 109 -12.09 30.51 38.85
CA ILE A 109 -10.77 30.90 38.35
C ILE A 109 -10.08 29.68 37.75
N PHE A 110 -10.17 28.51 38.39
CA PHE A 110 -9.61 27.26 37.88
C PHE A 110 -10.28 26.81 36.57
N GLU A 111 -11.62 26.83 36.51
CA GLU A 111 -12.40 26.58 35.29
C GLU A 111 -12.02 27.56 34.17
N THR A 112 -11.97 28.87 34.46
CA THR A 112 -11.60 29.90 33.48
C THR A 112 -10.16 29.75 32.99
N LEU A 113 -9.22 29.31 33.84
CA LEU A 113 -7.82 29.08 33.45
C LEU A 113 -7.60 27.74 32.74
N GLY A 114 -8.53 26.78 32.85
CA GLY A 114 -8.35 25.40 32.42
C GLY A 114 -7.53 24.54 33.41
N PHE A 115 -7.42 24.92 34.68
CA PHE A 115 -6.68 24.16 35.69
C PHE A 115 -7.59 23.14 36.40
N CYS A 116 -7.18 21.87 36.45
CA CYS A 116 -7.84 20.84 37.24
C CYS A 116 -7.14 20.71 38.61
N SER A 117 -7.81 21.16 39.67
CA SER A 117 -7.30 21.18 41.04
C SER A 117 -7.12 19.79 41.66
N GLU A 118 -7.84 18.77 41.17
CA GLU A 118 -7.80 17.38 41.66
C GLU A 118 -6.62 16.58 41.08
N THR A 119 -6.37 16.71 39.78
CA THR A 119 -5.30 15.99 39.07
C THR A 119 -3.97 16.75 39.00
N GLU A 120 -3.97 18.02 39.43
CA GLU A 120 -2.90 19.01 39.23
C GLU A 120 -2.48 19.23 37.76
N THR A 121 -3.35 18.88 36.80
CA THR A 121 -3.12 19.08 35.36
C THR A 121 -3.73 20.38 34.84
N ILE A 122 -3.16 20.89 33.75
CA ILE A 122 -3.74 22.00 32.97
C ILE A 122 -4.37 21.37 31.73
N GLN A 123 -5.69 21.53 31.61
CA GLN A 123 -6.47 21.19 30.43
C GLN A 123 -6.22 22.26 29.35
N PRO A 124 -6.33 21.93 28.05
CA PRO A 124 -6.26 22.94 27.00
C PRO A 124 -7.35 23.99 27.12
N GLY A 125 -7.04 25.21 26.71
CA GLY A 125 -7.84 26.39 27.02
C GLY A 125 -6.97 27.62 27.25
N LEU A 126 -7.45 28.56 28.07
CA LEU A 126 -6.88 29.90 28.21
C LEU A 126 -5.40 29.90 28.63
N LEU A 127 -4.95 29.05 29.58
CA LEU A 127 -3.53 28.96 29.93
C LEU A 127 -2.63 28.30 28.87
N ALA A 128 -3.18 27.42 28.03
CA ALA A 128 -2.41 26.68 27.03
C ALA A 128 -2.26 27.46 25.71
N GLU A 129 -3.24 28.30 25.36
CA GLU A 129 -3.36 28.84 24.00
C GLU A 129 -3.48 30.37 23.90
N ALA A 130 -3.82 31.07 24.99
CA ALA A 130 -4.11 32.50 24.96
C ALA A 130 -2.95 33.38 25.47
N THR A 131 -2.93 34.65 25.04
CA THR A 131 -1.96 35.62 25.56
C THR A 131 -2.40 36.16 26.92
N THR A 132 -1.45 36.64 27.73
CA THR A 132 -1.67 37.31 29.02
C THR A 132 -2.81 38.34 28.99
N SER A 133 -2.94 39.12 27.90
CA SER A 133 -4.03 40.11 27.75
C SER A 133 -5.40 39.44 27.64
N ILE A 134 -5.51 38.36 26.86
CA ILE A 134 -6.76 37.63 26.66
C ILE A 134 -7.16 36.92 27.97
N ILE A 135 -6.19 36.29 28.67
CA ILE A 135 -6.45 35.66 29.96
C ILE A 135 -6.95 36.68 30.99
N LYS A 136 -6.35 37.89 31.04
CA LYS A 136 -6.84 39.00 31.86
C LYS A 136 -8.23 39.48 31.45
N ASP A 137 -8.52 39.62 30.17
CA ASP A 137 -9.85 40.09 29.70
C ASP A 137 -10.97 39.04 29.95
N GLU A 138 -10.70 37.74 29.87
CA GLU A 138 -11.69 36.71 30.25
C GLU A 138 -11.88 36.61 31.77
N LEU A 139 -10.80 36.67 32.57
CA LEU A 139 -10.90 36.75 34.04
C LEU A 139 -11.63 38.03 34.48
N ALA A 140 -11.45 39.15 33.79
CA ALA A 140 -12.19 40.38 34.08
C ALA A 140 -13.70 40.21 33.88
N LYS A 141 -14.14 39.56 32.79
CA LYS A 141 -15.56 39.25 32.56
C LYS A 141 -16.12 38.31 33.62
N MET A 142 -15.34 37.29 34.02
CA MET A 142 -15.74 36.38 35.10
C MET A 142 -15.95 37.15 36.41
N LEU A 143 -14.98 37.98 36.82
CA LEU A 143 -15.10 38.80 38.04
C LEU A 143 -16.26 39.81 37.98
N ILE A 144 -16.53 40.43 36.83
CA ILE A 144 -17.70 41.31 36.65
C ILE A 144 -19.02 40.54 36.83
N ASN A 145 -19.12 39.33 36.27
CA ASN A 145 -20.31 38.48 36.42
C ASN A 145 -20.55 38.04 37.89
N GLU A 146 -19.48 37.92 38.67
CA GLU A 146 -19.54 37.65 40.12
C GLU A 146 -19.76 38.90 40.99
N GLY A 147 -19.90 40.09 40.36
CA GLY A 147 -20.28 41.34 41.03
C GLY A 147 -19.13 42.28 41.41
N VAL A 148 -17.93 42.09 40.87
CA VAL A 148 -16.85 43.08 40.95
C VAL A 148 -17.14 44.25 39.99
N ASP A 149 -16.87 45.48 40.40
CA ASP A 149 -17.15 46.67 39.58
C ASP A 149 -16.28 46.71 38.31
N GLU A 150 -16.88 47.05 37.17
CA GLU A 150 -16.23 47.09 35.85
C GLU A 150 -15.12 48.16 35.77
N ASP A 151 -15.23 49.25 36.52
CA ASP A 151 -14.18 50.28 36.59
C ASP A 151 -13.02 49.87 37.52
N GLU A 152 -13.23 48.94 38.47
CA GLU A 152 -12.21 48.50 39.44
C GLU A 152 -11.50 47.18 39.04
N VAL A 153 -12.18 46.27 38.33
CA VAL A 153 -11.72 44.90 38.08
C VAL A 153 -10.33 44.80 37.43
N ARG A 154 -10.01 45.71 36.50
CA ARG A 154 -8.68 45.74 35.84
C ARG A 154 -7.58 46.15 36.82
N GLY A 155 -7.86 47.09 37.72
CA GLY A 155 -6.93 47.49 38.77
C GLY A 155 -6.69 46.37 39.79
N ILE A 156 -7.70 45.56 40.10
CA ILE A 156 -7.59 44.40 40.98
C ILE A 156 -6.75 43.30 40.31
N LEU A 157 -7.00 42.98 39.04
CA LEU A 157 -6.21 42.00 38.29
C LEU A 157 -4.74 42.43 38.18
N ASP A 158 -4.45 43.65 37.71
CA ASP A 158 -3.07 44.11 37.50
C ASP A 158 -2.26 44.22 38.80
N GLN A 159 -2.89 44.52 39.95
CA GLN A 159 -2.21 44.54 41.24
C GLN A 159 -1.87 43.14 41.80
N ASN A 160 -2.61 42.11 41.40
CA ASN A 160 -2.40 40.73 41.87
C ASN A 160 -1.59 39.86 40.89
N TRP A 161 -1.40 40.33 39.66
CA TRP A 161 -0.73 39.62 38.56
C TRP A 161 0.81 39.64 38.68
N GLU A 162 1.37 38.70 39.44
CA GLU A 162 2.82 38.48 39.49
C GLU A 162 3.34 37.74 38.25
N GLU A 163 3.85 38.50 37.28
CA GLU A 163 4.33 38.03 35.98
C GLU A 163 5.71 37.32 36.01
N GLY A 164 6.17 36.89 37.20
CA GLY A 164 7.57 36.47 37.44
C GLY A 164 7.82 35.27 38.35
N GLU A 165 6.87 34.81 39.18
CA GLU A 165 7.14 33.76 40.19
C GLU A 165 6.86 32.31 39.76
N ASN A 166 6.51 32.04 38.49
CA ASN A 166 6.23 30.69 37.95
C ASN A 166 7.44 29.72 38.01
N LYS A 167 8.57 30.15 38.59
CA LYS A 167 9.89 29.54 38.45
C LYS A 167 10.65 29.55 39.78
N ASN A 168 10.04 29.01 40.84
CA ASN A 168 10.84 28.41 41.91
C ASN A 168 11.57 27.19 41.30
N PRO A 169 12.87 27.27 40.97
CA PRO A 169 13.44 26.40 39.93
C PRO A 169 13.46 24.93 40.32
N LYS A 170 13.46 24.66 41.63
CA LYS A 170 13.47 23.33 42.26
C LYS A 170 12.25 22.45 41.97
N HIS A 171 11.19 23.00 41.39
CA HIS A 171 9.97 22.27 41.05
C HIS A 171 9.78 22.05 39.53
N LEU A 172 10.65 22.63 38.69
CA LEU A 172 10.59 22.44 37.24
C LEU A 172 11.03 21.01 36.88
N LYS A 173 10.12 20.23 36.29
CA LYS A 173 10.44 18.90 35.75
C LYS A 173 10.81 19.03 34.27
N SER A 174 11.91 18.43 33.83
CA SER A 174 12.20 18.28 32.40
C SER A 174 11.31 17.21 31.77
N VAL A 175 11.04 17.34 30.46
CA VAL A 175 10.25 16.37 29.68
C VAL A 175 11.04 15.07 29.39
N GLY A 176 12.36 15.08 29.63
CA GLY A 176 13.22 13.89 29.55
C GLY A 176 14.67 14.21 29.92
N ASP A 177 15.62 13.36 29.51
CA ASP A 177 17.07 13.64 29.60
C ASP A 177 17.52 14.58 28.48
N LEU A 178 17.12 15.84 28.63
CA LEU A 178 17.44 16.92 27.72
C LEU A 178 18.94 17.24 27.68
N LYS A 179 19.68 16.92 28.75
CA LYS A 179 21.12 17.16 28.81
C LYS A 179 21.87 16.21 27.89
N THR A 180 21.58 14.91 27.95
CA THR A 180 22.16 13.93 27.01
C THR A 180 21.76 14.26 25.57
N LEU A 181 20.52 14.69 25.32
CA LEU A 181 20.08 15.16 24.00
C LEU A 181 20.91 16.35 23.50
N PHE A 182 21.08 17.39 24.32
CA PHE A 182 21.80 18.62 23.93
C PHE A 182 23.31 18.36 23.75
N GLU A 183 23.91 17.49 24.58
CA GLU A 183 25.28 17.00 24.41
C GLU A 183 25.44 16.24 23.08
N ILE A 184 24.49 15.38 22.71
CA ILE A 184 24.47 14.66 21.42
C ILE A 184 24.35 15.64 20.24
N LEU A 185 23.48 16.65 20.33
CA LEU A 185 23.31 17.66 19.27
C LEU A 185 24.60 18.46 19.04
N LYS A 186 25.23 18.98 20.11
CA LYS A 186 26.52 19.69 20.00
C LYS A 186 27.64 18.80 19.48
N LYS A 187 27.74 17.55 19.97
CA LYS A 187 28.72 16.55 19.50
C LYS A 187 28.60 16.25 18.01
N ASN A 188 27.43 16.44 17.42
CA ASN A 188 27.17 16.27 16.00
C ASN A 188 27.31 17.57 15.18
N ASP A 189 27.80 18.68 15.75
CA ASP A 189 27.88 19.99 15.06
C ASP A 189 26.50 20.42 14.54
N ILE A 190 25.54 20.46 15.46
CA ILE A 190 24.16 20.95 15.28
C ILE A 190 23.92 22.06 16.31
N LYS A 191 23.44 23.21 15.84
CA LYS A 191 23.09 24.36 16.68
C LYS A 191 21.75 24.14 17.38
N ILE A 192 21.57 24.77 18.54
CA ILE A 192 20.37 24.66 19.38
C ILE A 192 19.87 26.08 19.66
N ALA A 193 18.59 26.33 19.42
CA ALA A 193 17.93 27.57 19.81
C ALA A 193 16.61 27.29 20.51
N VAL A 194 16.17 28.23 21.36
CA VAL A 194 14.89 28.17 22.07
C VAL A 194 14.04 29.39 21.69
N CYS A 195 12.74 29.22 21.46
CA CYS A 195 11.83 30.26 21.00
C CYS A 195 10.48 30.22 21.75
N THR A 196 10.43 30.85 22.92
CA THR A 196 9.28 30.84 23.85
C THR A 196 8.49 32.15 23.81
N ALA A 197 7.24 32.12 24.28
CA ALA A 197 6.43 33.32 24.50
C ALA A 197 6.72 34.00 25.86
N ASP A 198 7.40 33.31 26.78
CA ASP A 198 7.79 33.84 28.10
C ASP A 198 8.72 35.05 28.02
N ASN A 199 8.79 35.81 29.12
CA ASN A 199 9.84 36.82 29.34
C ASN A 199 11.25 36.21 29.43
N ARG A 200 12.26 37.01 29.08
CA ARG A 200 13.66 36.60 28.95
C ARG A 200 14.32 36.30 30.28
N GLU A 201 14.05 37.08 31.33
CA GLU A 201 14.67 36.90 32.64
C GLU A 201 14.29 35.54 33.24
N GLY A 202 13.00 35.25 33.34
CA GLY A 202 12.52 33.97 33.83
C GLY A 202 12.92 32.81 32.92
N SER A 203 12.94 32.98 31.60
CA SER A 203 13.39 31.94 30.65
C SER A 203 14.86 31.57 30.87
N LEU A 204 15.73 32.57 31.05
CA LEU A 204 17.16 32.35 31.35
C LEU A 204 17.39 31.72 32.72
N ALA A 205 16.51 31.95 33.70
CA ALA A 205 16.57 31.31 35.01
C ALA A 205 16.20 29.82 34.93
N GLY A 206 15.06 29.47 34.33
CA GLY A 206 14.62 28.07 34.21
C GLY A 206 15.60 27.21 33.39
N LEU A 207 16.13 27.74 32.30
CA LEU A 207 17.13 27.05 31.47
C LEU A 207 18.50 26.92 32.16
N ALA A 208 18.80 27.75 33.16
CA ALA A 208 20.02 27.65 33.96
C ALA A 208 19.93 26.51 34.99
N GLU A 209 18.82 26.38 35.71
CA GLU A 209 18.63 25.31 36.71
C GLU A 209 18.67 23.92 36.07
N LEU A 210 18.06 23.77 34.89
CA LEU A 210 18.11 22.53 34.10
C LEU A 210 19.50 22.23 33.49
N GLY A 211 20.48 23.13 33.66
CA GLY A 211 21.83 22.98 33.10
C GLY A 211 21.90 23.08 31.57
N LEU A 212 20.84 23.59 30.92
CA LEU A 212 20.71 23.65 29.46
C LEU A 212 21.19 25.00 28.87
N LYS A 213 21.24 26.06 29.67
CA LYS A 213 21.59 27.43 29.25
C LYS A 213 22.87 27.52 28.42
N ASP A 214 23.95 26.87 28.85
CA ASP A 214 25.26 26.95 28.19
C ASP A 214 25.32 26.18 26.85
N TYR A 215 24.27 25.42 26.53
CA TYR A 215 24.11 24.72 25.25
C TYR A 215 23.28 25.52 24.23
N ILE A 216 22.66 26.63 24.59
CA ILE A 216 21.74 27.35 23.70
C ILE A 216 22.50 28.45 22.93
N ASP A 217 22.52 28.36 21.60
CA ASP A 217 23.22 29.33 20.74
C ASP A 217 22.43 30.64 20.56
N VAL A 218 21.09 30.56 20.52
CA VAL A 218 20.16 31.71 20.51
C VAL A 218 18.91 31.37 21.35
N LEU A 219 18.49 32.31 22.20
CA LEU A 219 17.19 32.29 22.89
C LEU A 219 16.38 33.49 22.41
N ILE A 220 15.14 33.26 21.97
CA ILE A 220 14.13 34.30 21.70
C ILE A 220 12.96 34.16 22.69
N CYS A 221 12.49 35.30 23.18
CA CYS A 221 11.48 35.47 24.22
C CYS A 221 10.39 36.47 23.79
N GLY A 222 9.22 36.46 24.43
CA GLY A 222 8.08 37.31 24.05
C GLY A 222 8.25 38.79 24.39
N ASP A 223 9.19 39.14 25.25
CA ASP A 223 9.57 40.50 25.66
C ASP A 223 10.69 41.11 24.79
N ASP A 224 11.26 40.35 23.85
CA ASP A 224 12.36 40.82 23.01
C ASP A 224 11.92 41.90 22.00
N PRO A 225 12.68 42.99 21.82
CA PRO A 225 12.40 43.98 20.80
C PRO A 225 12.40 43.36 19.39
N HIS A 226 11.35 43.67 18.63
CA HIS A 226 11.09 43.12 17.30
C HIS A 226 10.97 41.58 17.29
N THR A 227 10.23 41.04 18.23
CA THR A 227 9.55 39.74 18.09
C THR A 227 8.07 39.94 17.76
N GLU A 228 7.44 38.87 17.33
CA GLU A 228 5.99 38.79 17.10
C GLU A 228 5.43 37.64 17.95
N ALA A 229 4.21 37.77 18.47
CA ALA A 229 3.57 36.72 19.28
C ALA A 229 3.29 35.47 18.43
N LYS A 230 3.33 34.28 19.04
CA LYS A 230 3.07 33.02 18.34
C LYS A 230 1.60 32.96 17.83
N PRO A 231 1.32 32.38 16.64
CA PRO A 231 2.24 31.79 15.68
C PRO A 231 2.80 32.84 14.70
N ALA A 232 4.08 33.21 14.87
CA ALA A 232 4.77 34.15 13.99
C ALA A 232 6.04 33.54 13.37
N PRO A 233 6.01 33.20 12.06
CA PRO A 233 7.19 32.69 11.36
C PRO A 233 8.42 33.60 11.40
N HIS A 234 8.23 34.91 11.57
CA HIS A 234 9.30 35.89 11.66
C HIS A 234 10.40 35.50 12.67
N ASN A 235 10.02 35.01 13.86
CA ASN A 235 10.97 34.70 14.93
C ASN A 235 11.92 33.56 14.54
N ALA A 236 11.42 32.47 13.95
CA ALA A 236 12.27 31.34 13.56
C ALA A 236 13.18 31.66 12.36
N TRP A 237 12.75 32.56 11.47
CA TRP A 237 13.61 33.09 10.39
C TRP A 237 14.67 34.07 10.94
N LYS A 238 14.38 34.83 12.00
CA LYS A 238 15.34 35.66 12.75
C LYS A 238 16.45 34.79 13.34
N ILE A 239 16.11 33.68 14.02
CA ILE A 239 17.09 32.69 14.54
C ILE A 239 17.97 32.12 13.41
N CYS A 240 17.38 31.64 12.31
CA CYS A 240 18.15 31.06 11.21
C CYS A 240 19.13 32.08 10.58
N LYS A 241 18.69 33.34 10.44
CA LYS A 241 19.51 34.45 9.93
C LYS A 241 20.66 34.81 10.88
N GLU A 242 20.40 34.86 12.18
CA GLU A 242 21.38 35.20 13.23
C GLU A 242 22.44 34.10 13.36
N LEU A 243 22.03 32.84 13.32
CA LEU A 243 22.94 31.68 13.34
C LEU A 243 23.58 31.35 11.99
N GLY A 244 23.20 32.05 10.92
CA GLY A 244 23.76 31.88 9.57
C GLY A 244 23.42 30.53 8.91
N VAL A 245 22.29 29.92 9.27
CA VAL A 245 21.85 28.60 8.80
C VAL A 245 20.80 28.75 7.71
N ASP A 246 20.91 27.98 6.61
CA ASP A 246 19.84 27.85 5.63
C ASP A 246 18.62 27.21 6.33
N PRO A 247 17.45 27.86 6.40
CA PRO A 247 16.32 27.31 7.14
C PRO A 247 15.75 26.01 6.54
N LYS A 248 16.20 25.56 5.36
CA LYS A 248 15.99 24.19 4.85
C LYS A 248 16.87 23.12 5.52
N GLN A 249 17.72 23.51 6.46
CA GLN A 249 18.59 22.65 7.29
C GLN A 249 18.26 22.78 8.79
N THR A 250 17.16 23.47 9.10
CA THR A 250 16.61 23.65 10.45
C THR A 250 15.54 22.61 10.73
N VAL A 251 15.46 22.17 11.98
CA VAL A 251 14.32 21.43 12.55
C VAL A 251 13.59 22.33 13.55
N MET A 252 12.25 22.29 13.56
CA MET A 252 11.43 22.88 14.62
C MET A 252 10.83 21.76 15.48
N VAL A 253 10.89 21.93 16.80
CA VAL A 253 10.24 21.09 17.81
C VAL A 253 9.37 21.96 18.71
N GLY A 254 8.13 21.53 18.88
CA GLY A 254 7.10 22.19 19.68
C GLY A 254 5.94 21.23 19.89
N ASP A 255 5.29 21.32 21.04
CA ASP A 255 4.14 20.51 21.44
C ASP A 255 2.81 21.10 20.95
N THR A 256 2.72 22.43 20.79
CA THR A 256 1.50 23.08 20.27
C THR A 256 1.42 23.07 18.74
N GLN A 257 0.20 23.06 18.19
CA GLN A 257 0.00 23.29 16.75
C GLN A 257 0.55 24.66 16.31
N THR A 258 0.52 25.64 17.21
CA THR A 258 1.04 26.99 17.02
C THR A 258 2.54 26.98 16.69
N ASP A 259 3.35 26.17 17.36
CA ASP A 259 4.78 26.00 17.07
C ASP A 259 5.05 25.33 15.72
N ILE A 260 4.17 24.41 15.33
CA ILE A 260 4.24 23.72 14.04
C ILE A 260 3.84 24.67 12.90
N LEU A 261 2.96 25.65 13.15
CA LEU A 261 2.53 26.68 12.20
C LEU A 261 3.53 27.84 12.01
N ILE A 262 4.52 28.00 12.90
CA ILE A 262 5.62 28.98 12.77
C ILE A 262 6.53 28.72 11.53
N PHE A 263 6.34 27.64 10.77
CA PHE A 263 7.05 27.41 9.50
C PHE A 263 6.15 26.89 8.38
N GLU A 264 5.90 27.70 7.34
CA GLU A 264 5.22 27.28 6.12
C GLU A 264 6.03 27.51 4.82
N GLU A 265 5.63 26.76 3.78
CA GLU A 265 6.11 26.70 2.39
C GLU A 265 7.61 26.48 2.06
N LYS A 266 8.59 26.97 2.82
CA LYS A 266 9.95 27.20 2.27
C LYS A 266 11.14 26.64 3.05
N THR A 267 10.93 25.88 4.13
CA THR A 267 11.99 25.54 5.12
C THR A 267 12.06 24.03 5.43
N GLY A 268 12.73 23.64 6.53
CA GLY A 268 13.18 22.27 6.82
C GLY A 268 12.15 21.33 7.47
N LEU A 269 12.67 20.31 8.17
CA LEU A 269 11.88 19.19 8.71
C LEU A 269 11.21 19.58 10.04
N LYS A 270 10.04 19.01 10.35
CA LYS A 270 9.29 19.28 11.59
C LYS A 270 9.19 18.01 12.43
N ILE A 271 9.33 18.12 13.75
CA ILE A 271 9.17 17.01 14.69
C ILE A 271 8.39 17.53 15.90
N GLY A 272 7.15 17.09 16.10
CA GLY A 272 6.51 17.22 17.43
C GLY A 272 7.12 16.17 18.37
N PRO A 273 7.32 16.47 19.66
CA PRO A 273 7.88 15.50 20.60
C PRO A 273 6.88 14.35 20.83
N LEU A 274 7.24 13.14 20.43
CA LEU A 274 6.82 11.95 21.17
C LEU A 274 7.59 11.93 22.51
N ILE A 275 7.04 11.24 23.50
CA ILE A 275 7.50 11.23 24.91
C ILE A 275 7.03 12.47 25.69
N ALA A 276 5.73 12.52 25.94
CA ALA A 276 5.22 12.70 27.30
C ALA A 276 4.45 11.41 27.61
N ASP A 277 4.96 10.59 28.53
CA ASP A 277 4.51 9.20 28.67
C ASP A 277 3.16 9.06 29.39
N THR A 278 2.33 8.16 28.86
CA THR A 278 1.35 7.33 29.61
C THR A 278 0.16 8.02 30.31
N LEU A 279 0.02 9.35 30.33
CA LEU A 279 -1.11 10.05 30.95
C LEU A 279 -1.64 11.21 30.07
N GLY A 280 -2.98 11.41 30.03
CA GLY A 280 -3.66 12.48 29.28
C GLY A 280 -3.33 13.90 29.78
N TYR A 281 -3.70 15.00 29.11
CA TYR A 281 -4.97 15.32 28.45
C TYR A 281 -4.78 16.39 27.32
N CYS A 282 -5.81 17.12 26.89
CA CYS A 282 -6.71 16.74 25.78
C CYS A 282 -7.70 17.89 25.43
N GLU A 283 -7.61 18.49 24.23
CA GLU A 283 -8.79 18.91 23.44
C GLU A 283 -8.71 18.47 21.96
N MET A 284 -7.82 17.51 21.70
CA MET A 284 -8.15 16.43 20.77
C MET A 284 -9.04 15.36 21.43
N THR A 285 -9.57 15.57 22.66
CA THR A 285 -10.44 14.64 23.41
C THR A 285 -11.56 14.09 22.54
N LYS A 286 -12.31 14.95 21.84
CA LYS A 286 -13.39 14.57 20.91
C LYS A 286 -12.93 13.82 19.64
N LYS A 287 -11.68 13.36 19.60
CA LYS A 287 -11.06 12.45 18.60
C LYS A 287 -10.03 11.49 19.21
N VAL A 288 -9.92 11.44 20.54
CA VAL A 288 -8.99 10.60 21.31
C VAL A 288 -9.73 9.78 22.37
N SER A 289 -10.93 10.19 22.80
CA SER A 289 -11.94 9.27 23.35
C SER A 289 -12.57 8.43 22.23
N GLU A 290 -12.79 9.04 21.06
CA GLU A 290 -13.30 8.41 19.82
C GLU A 290 -12.15 8.09 18.84
N GLY A 291 -11.05 7.49 19.35
CA GLY A 291 -9.76 7.46 18.68
C GLY A 291 -9.20 6.06 18.46
N VAL A 292 -8.37 5.90 17.42
CA VAL A 292 -7.67 4.63 17.11
C VAL A 292 -6.72 4.16 18.23
N LEU A 293 -6.39 5.03 19.20
CA LEU A 293 -5.59 4.71 20.39
C LEU A 293 -6.43 4.39 21.65
N SER A 294 -7.76 4.56 21.61
CA SER A 294 -8.68 4.27 22.72
C SER A 294 -9.70 3.18 22.37
N GLU A 295 -10.16 3.13 21.12
CA GLU A 295 -11.20 2.21 20.61
C GLU A 295 -10.69 1.34 19.45
N GLY A 296 -9.48 1.61 18.95
CA GLY A 296 -8.91 0.95 17.77
C GLY A 296 -7.93 -0.18 18.10
N THR A 297 -7.87 -1.17 17.23
CA THR A 297 -6.93 -2.31 17.37
C THR A 297 -5.47 -1.90 17.21
N TRP A 298 -4.54 -2.69 17.76
CA TRP A 298 -3.10 -2.56 17.46
C TRP A 298 -2.81 -2.55 15.95
N TYR A 299 -3.58 -3.30 15.15
CA TYR A 299 -3.50 -3.26 13.69
C TYR A 299 -3.83 -1.88 13.10
N GLU A 300 -4.81 -1.17 13.65
CA GLU A 300 -5.20 0.16 13.20
C GLU A 300 -4.25 1.26 13.67
N ILE A 301 -3.67 1.11 14.87
CA ILE A 301 -2.55 1.93 15.35
C ILE A 301 -1.35 1.77 14.39
N LYS A 302 -0.92 0.51 14.15
CA LYS A 302 0.15 0.14 13.20
C LYS A 302 -0.11 0.76 11.81
N LYS A 303 -1.30 0.58 11.25
CA LYS A 303 -1.76 1.13 9.96
C LYS A 303 -1.76 2.67 9.91
N SER A 304 -2.20 3.34 10.97
CA SER A 304 -2.27 4.81 11.05
C SER A 304 -0.88 5.44 11.14
N MET A 305 0.00 4.88 11.96
CA MET A 305 1.41 5.29 12.04
C MET A 305 2.12 5.10 10.70
N VAL A 306 1.92 3.96 10.04
CA VAL A 306 2.46 3.69 8.70
C VAL A 306 1.99 4.73 7.68
N ASP A 307 0.70 5.04 7.63
CA ASP A 307 0.16 6.05 6.71
C ASP A 307 0.59 7.49 7.03
N VAL A 308 1.02 7.79 8.25
CA VAL A 308 1.72 9.06 8.59
C VAL A 308 3.16 9.06 8.06
N VAL A 309 3.92 7.98 8.29
CA VAL A 309 5.32 7.88 7.84
C VAL A 309 5.42 7.87 6.30
N ARG A 310 4.49 7.20 5.61
CA ARG A 310 4.35 7.23 4.14
C ARG A 310 4.19 8.64 3.57
N LYS A 311 3.44 9.52 4.24
CA LYS A 311 3.17 10.88 3.76
C LYS A 311 4.43 11.75 3.70
N GLN A 312 5.51 11.33 4.36
CA GLN A 312 6.84 11.94 4.26
C GLN A 312 7.67 11.43 3.06
N GLY A 313 7.10 10.60 2.18
CA GLY A 313 7.78 10.02 1.02
C GLY A 313 8.57 8.74 1.32
N ILE A 314 8.46 8.20 2.54
CA ILE A 314 9.09 6.95 2.94
C ILE A 314 8.28 5.77 2.34
N PRO A 315 8.92 4.80 1.66
CA PRO A 315 8.23 3.64 1.08
C PRO A 315 7.43 2.83 2.10
N TYR A 316 6.29 2.26 1.67
CA TYR A 316 5.33 1.57 2.57
C TYR A 316 5.98 0.56 3.53
N GLN A 317 6.95 -0.25 3.07
CA GLN A 317 7.62 -1.20 3.95
C GLN A 317 8.65 -0.58 4.89
N GLU A 318 9.33 0.49 4.48
CA GLU A 318 10.26 1.20 5.37
C GLU A 318 9.46 1.90 6.47
N ALA A 319 8.25 2.41 6.14
CA ALA A 319 7.26 2.84 7.11
C ALA A 319 6.77 1.70 8.02
N VAL A 320 6.38 0.53 7.48
CA VAL A 320 5.98 -0.65 8.29
C VAL A 320 7.11 -1.14 9.20
N ILE A 321 8.35 -1.17 8.72
CA ILE A 321 9.51 -1.59 9.52
C ILE A 321 9.79 -0.57 10.63
N LEU A 322 9.79 0.73 10.34
CA LEU A 322 9.93 1.79 11.35
C LEU A 322 8.81 1.73 12.38
N THR A 323 7.55 1.63 11.96
CA THR A 323 6.40 1.52 12.86
C THR A 323 6.48 0.27 13.73
N ASN A 324 6.81 -0.89 13.16
CA ASN A 324 6.94 -2.14 13.94
C ASN A 324 8.18 -2.13 14.86
N GLN A 325 9.23 -1.37 14.54
CA GLN A 325 10.36 -1.16 15.45
C GLN A 325 9.98 -0.25 16.61
N VAL A 326 9.38 0.92 16.33
CA VAL A 326 8.92 1.87 17.35
C VAL A 326 7.90 1.21 18.28
N ILE A 327 6.87 0.55 17.73
CA ILE A 327 5.86 -0.13 18.55
C ILE A 327 6.48 -1.23 19.40
N LYS A 328 7.43 -2.02 18.88
CA LYS A 328 8.13 -3.04 19.67
C LYS A 328 9.01 -2.48 20.79
N GLU A 329 9.54 -1.26 20.61
CA GLU A 329 10.25 -0.55 21.67
C GLU A 329 9.27 0.04 22.70
N CYS A 330 8.09 0.54 22.28
CA CYS A 330 7.01 0.97 23.17
C CYS A 330 6.40 -0.20 23.98
N GLU A 331 6.07 -1.33 23.34
CA GLU A 331 5.64 -2.59 23.98
C GLU A 331 6.64 -3.00 25.08
N HIS A 332 7.95 -2.90 24.80
CA HIS A 332 8.98 -3.27 25.76
C HIS A 332 9.08 -2.33 26.98
N ILE A 333 8.68 -1.06 26.84
CA ILE A 333 8.60 -0.09 27.94
C ILE A 333 7.30 -0.32 28.74
N TRP A 334 6.16 -0.44 28.06
CA TRP A 334 4.83 -0.60 28.66
C TRP A 334 4.75 -1.79 29.63
N TYR A 335 5.25 -2.97 29.20
CA TYR A 335 5.24 -4.19 30.02
C TYR A 335 6.35 -4.26 31.10
N GLN A 336 7.03 -3.15 31.45
CA GLN A 336 8.00 -3.10 32.56
C GLN A 336 7.54 -2.31 33.79
N ASP A 337 6.60 -1.37 33.66
CA ASP A 337 6.14 -0.49 34.76
C ASP A 337 4.64 -0.65 35.11
N SER A 338 3.96 -1.65 34.55
CA SER A 338 2.55 -1.97 34.81
C SER A 338 2.28 -2.27 36.29
N LYS A 339 1.53 -1.40 36.97
CA LYS A 339 1.04 -1.60 38.35
C LYS A 339 -0.43 -2.02 38.31
N THR A 340 -0.80 -2.97 39.16
CA THR A 340 -2.20 -3.38 39.30
C THR A 340 -3.01 -2.31 40.04
N LEU A 341 -4.19 -1.99 39.51
CA LEU A 341 -5.16 -1.10 40.17
C LEU A 341 -5.70 -1.73 41.47
N ASN A 342 -5.90 -3.06 41.45
CA ASN A 342 -6.26 -3.85 42.63
C ASN A 342 -4.99 -4.38 43.33
N LYS A 343 -4.96 -4.38 44.67
CA LYS A 343 -3.82 -4.85 45.49
C LYS A 343 -3.75 -6.38 45.62
N ASP A 344 -4.89 -7.06 45.60
CA ASP A 344 -5.03 -8.50 45.74
C ASP A 344 -6.06 -9.05 44.74
N ILE A 345 -5.88 -8.74 43.45
CA ILE A 345 -6.76 -9.16 42.33
C ILE A 345 -7.07 -10.67 42.33
N LYS A 346 -6.18 -11.48 42.88
CA LYS A 346 -6.37 -12.93 43.01
C LYS A 346 -7.45 -13.32 44.03
N GLU A 347 -7.60 -12.54 45.11
CA GLU A 347 -8.68 -12.74 46.08
C GLU A 347 -10.04 -12.38 45.47
N PHE A 348 -10.11 -11.30 44.69
CA PHE A 348 -11.32 -10.92 43.92
C PHE A 348 -11.82 -12.06 43.02
N PHE A 349 -10.96 -12.60 42.14
CA PHE A 349 -11.32 -13.74 41.29
C PHE A 349 -11.71 -14.99 42.11
N GLN A 350 -11.03 -15.24 43.23
CA GLN A 350 -11.35 -16.37 44.10
C GLN A 350 -12.70 -16.21 44.83
N LEU A 351 -13.08 -15.00 45.24
CA LEU A 351 -14.37 -14.72 45.86
C LEU A 351 -15.53 -14.90 44.88
N LEU A 352 -15.39 -14.44 43.63
CA LEU A 352 -16.36 -14.69 42.56
C LEU A 352 -16.55 -16.19 42.30
N LYS A 353 -15.48 -16.98 42.22
CA LYS A 353 -15.56 -18.44 42.05
C LYS A 353 -16.13 -19.15 43.29
N ASN A 354 -15.86 -18.66 44.50
CA ASN A 354 -16.47 -19.17 45.74
C ASN A 354 -17.99 -18.89 45.79
N ALA A 355 -18.46 -17.80 45.18
CA ALA A 355 -19.88 -17.50 45.00
C ALA A 355 -20.56 -18.34 43.88
N GLY A 356 -19.81 -19.20 43.17
CA GLY A 356 -20.32 -20.08 42.13
C GLY A 356 -20.38 -19.49 40.72
N MET A 357 -19.84 -18.28 40.52
CA MET A 357 -19.87 -17.61 39.21
C MET A 357 -18.94 -18.28 38.19
N LYS A 358 -19.29 -18.21 36.91
CA LYS A 358 -18.32 -18.36 35.81
C LYS A 358 -17.72 -16.98 35.52
N ILE A 359 -16.43 -16.93 35.19
CA ILE A 359 -15.71 -15.69 34.87
C ILE A 359 -15.20 -15.81 33.44
N ALA A 360 -15.67 -14.90 32.58
CA ALA A 360 -15.12 -14.69 31.25
C ALA A 360 -14.31 -13.39 31.22
N VAL A 361 -13.32 -13.32 30.35
CA VAL A 361 -12.63 -12.06 30.01
C VAL A 361 -12.62 -11.90 28.49
N SER A 362 -12.94 -10.70 28.03
CA SER A 362 -12.74 -10.27 26.65
C SER A 362 -11.71 -9.12 26.66
N ALA A 363 -10.68 -9.20 25.81
CA ALA A 363 -9.58 -8.24 25.78
C ALA A 363 -9.26 -7.80 24.34
N ALA A 364 -8.79 -6.56 24.18
CA ALA A 364 -8.39 -5.98 22.89
C ALA A 364 -6.91 -6.23 22.53
N ASP A 365 -6.21 -7.04 23.31
CA ASP A 365 -4.80 -7.41 23.12
C ASP A 365 -4.62 -8.84 22.59
N GLU A 366 -3.45 -9.11 22.00
CA GLU A 366 -3.06 -10.43 21.49
C GLU A 366 -3.01 -11.49 22.62
N ARG A 367 -3.61 -12.66 22.37
CA ARG A 367 -3.83 -13.75 23.35
C ARG A 367 -2.59 -14.12 24.18
N ASP A 368 -1.40 -14.17 23.58
CA ASP A 368 -0.15 -14.53 24.26
C ASP A 368 0.27 -13.51 25.34
N ASN A 369 -0.04 -12.22 25.15
CA ASN A 369 0.26 -11.18 26.14
C ASN A 369 -0.70 -11.27 27.33
N VAL A 370 -2.01 -11.33 27.07
CA VAL A 370 -3.06 -11.43 28.10
C VAL A 370 -2.88 -12.70 28.95
N PHE A 371 -2.58 -13.83 28.31
CA PHE A 371 -2.30 -15.10 29.00
C PHE A 371 -1.10 -14.96 29.96
N LYS A 372 -0.01 -14.32 29.51
CA LYS A 372 1.21 -14.10 30.28
C LYS A 372 0.98 -13.16 31.47
N GLU A 373 0.21 -12.09 31.30
CA GLU A 373 -0.16 -11.18 32.39
C GLU A 373 -1.01 -11.87 33.45
N PHE A 374 -2.10 -12.52 33.05
CA PHE A 374 -2.96 -13.26 33.98
C PHE A 374 -2.26 -14.48 34.61
N GLN A 375 -1.24 -15.04 33.96
CA GLN A 375 -0.36 -16.06 34.55
C GLN A 375 0.56 -15.46 35.61
N ASN A 376 1.15 -14.29 35.38
CA ASN A 376 1.97 -13.57 36.36
C ASN A 376 1.16 -13.12 37.58
N LEU A 377 -0.07 -12.65 37.37
CA LEU A 377 -1.03 -12.31 38.43
C LEU A 377 -1.62 -13.56 39.12
N GLY A 378 -1.39 -14.76 38.57
CA GLY A 378 -1.87 -16.03 39.11
C GLY A 378 -3.39 -16.21 39.05
N VAL A 379 -4.07 -15.51 38.13
CA VAL A 379 -5.54 -15.51 37.98
C VAL A 379 -6.07 -16.40 36.86
N MET A 380 -5.24 -16.84 35.90
CA MET A 380 -5.66 -17.70 34.77
C MET A 380 -6.49 -18.93 35.19
N ASN A 381 -6.22 -19.53 36.35
CA ASN A 381 -6.92 -20.73 36.83
C ASN A 381 -8.37 -20.47 37.30
N TYR A 382 -8.82 -19.21 37.37
CA TYR A 382 -10.18 -18.84 37.76
C TYR A 382 -11.03 -18.38 36.57
N ILE A 383 -10.43 -18.20 35.38
CA ILE A 383 -11.10 -17.78 34.14
C ILE A 383 -11.62 -19.03 33.40
N ASP A 384 -12.92 -19.07 33.12
CA ASP A 384 -13.56 -20.18 32.37
C ASP A 384 -13.53 -19.95 30.86
N PHE A 385 -13.53 -18.69 30.41
CA PHE A 385 -13.43 -18.35 28.99
C PHE A 385 -12.60 -17.07 28.78
N LEU A 386 -11.73 -17.07 27.75
CA LEU A 386 -10.88 -15.95 27.39
C LEU A 386 -10.99 -15.69 25.89
N LEU A 387 -11.40 -14.48 25.52
CA LEU A 387 -11.48 -13.96 24.15
C LEU A 387 -10.52 -12.77 23.99
N CYS A 388 -9.73 -12.76 22.93
CA CYS A 388 -8.64 -11.82 22.68
C CYS A 388 -8.65 -11.29 21.25
N ASP A 389 -7.90 -10.21 20.96
CA ASP A 389 -7.76 -9.73 19.59
C ASP A 389 -7.06 -10.77 18.70
N GLY A 390 -7.52 -10.88 17.46
CA GLY A 390 -7.12 -11.91 16.50
C GLY A 390 -7.77 -13.29 16.68
N ASP A 391 -8.55 -13.56 17.74
CA ASP A 391 -9.27 -14.83 17.87
C ASP A 391 -10.35 -15.00 16.78
N PRO A 392 -10.61 -16.24 16.30
CA PRO A 392 -11.82 -16.53 15.55
C PRO A 392 -13.04 -16.14 16.39
N HIS A 393 -13.96 -15.37 15.80
CA HIS A 393 -15.20 -14.86 16.40
C HIS A 393 -15.07 -13.65 17.35
N ALA A 394 -13.87 -13.12 17.61
CA ALA A 394 -13.74 -11.81 18.25
C ALA A 394 -14.14 -10.66 17.30
N ILE A 395 -14.86 -9.67 17.82
CA ILE A 395 -15.12 -8.38 17.17
C ILE A 395 -14.67 -7.24 18.10
N THR A 396 -14.09 -6.19 17.51
CA THR A 396 -13.59 -4.99 18.21
C THR A 396 -14.24 -3.75 17.55
N PRO A 397 -14.71 -2.73 18.31
CA PRO A 397 -14.78 -2.67 19.78
C PRO A 397 -15.64 -3.78 20.40
N LEU A 398 -15.39 -4.05 21.68
CA LEU A 398 -16.12 -5.04 22.47
C LEU A 398 -17.61 -4.63 22.57
N GLY A 399 -18.50 -5.61 22.72
CA GLY A 399 -19.95 -5.36 22.81
C GLY A 399 -20.78 -6.61 22.54
N ARG A 400 -22.07 -6.43 22.23
CA ARG A 400 -23.10 -7.50 22.16
C ARG A 400 -22.61 -8.83 21.56
N HIS A 401 -21.97 -8.82 20.38
CA HIS A 401 -21.60 -10.07 19.69
C HIS A 401 -20.63 -10.94 20.49
N ASN A 402 -19.62 -10.33 21.11
CA ASN A 402 -18.64 -11.06 21.92
C ASN A 402 -19.31 -11.63 23.17
N ILE A 403 -20.23 -10.87 23.77
CA ILE A 403 -21.00 -11.29 24.96
C ILE A 403 -21.92 -12.47 24.60
N GLU A 404 -22.68 -12.37 23.50
CA GLU A 404 -23.53 -13.46 22.98
C GLU A 404 -22.71 -14.74 22.71
N PHE A 405 -21.54 -14.60 22.08
CA PHE A 405 -20.63 -15.72 21.80
C PHE A 405 -20.06 -16.33 23.09
N ILE A 406 -19.59 -15.51 24.04
CA ILE A 406 -19.10 -15.96 25.35
C ILE A 406 -20.19 -16.70 26.13
N CYS A 407 -21.43 -16.20 26.10
CA CYS A 407 -22.60 -16.84 26.72
C CYS A 407 -22.93 -18.19 26.07
N GLU A 408 -22.88 -18.28 24.74
CA GLU A 408 -23.04 -19.55 24.00
C GLU A 408 -21.95 -20.57 24.37
N GLN A 409 -20.68 -20.16 24.38
CA GLN A 409 -19.57 -21.06 24.73
C GLN A 409 -19.56 -21.48 26.21
N LEU A 410 -20.18 -20.69 27.09
CA LEU A 410 -20.30 -21.01 28.52
C LEU A 410 -21.62 -21.69 28.90
N ASP A 411 -22.61 -21.84 28.00
CA ASP A 411 -23.95 -22.34 28.32
C ASP A 411 -24.59 -21.54 29.48
N ILE A 412 -24.74 -20.23 29.25
CA ILE A 412 -25.36 -19.23 30.15
C ILE A 412 -26.30 -18.35 29.31
N ASP A 413 -27.46 -17.96 29.85
CA ASP A 413 -28.33 -16.97 29.21
C ASP A 413 -27.76 -15.54 29.43
N PRO A 414 -27.66 -14.67 28.41
CA PRO A 414 -27.16 -13.30 28.58
C PRO A 414 -27.88 -12.50 29.68
N SER A 415 -29.16 -12.80 29.95
CA SER A 415 -29.93 -12.17 31.03
C SER A 415 -29.56 -12.63 32.46
N GLU A 416 -28.69 -13.63 32.60
CA GLU A 416 -28.09 -14.05 33.88
C GLU A 416 -26.66 -13.50 34.08
N THR A 417 -26.16 -12.66 33.17
CA THR A 417 -24.79 -12.10 33.24
C THR A 417 -24.72 -10.71 33.86
N VAL A 418 -23.57 -10.40 34.45
CA VAL A 418 -23.16 -9.04 34.86
C VAL A 418 -21.96 -8.65 34.01
N LEU A 419 -22.07 -7.52 33.29
CA LEU A 419 -20.97 -6.95 32.52
C LEU A 419 -20.21 -5.92 33.37
N VAL A 420 -18.89 -5.98 33.32
CA VAL A 420 -17.99 -5.05 34.01
C VAL A 420 -16.97 -4.52 33.00
N GLY A 421 -16.79 -3.21 32.95
CA GLY A 421 -15.93 -2.53 31.97
C GLY A 421 -15.62 -1.10 32.41
N ASP A 422 -14.74 -0.42 31.68
CA ASP A 422 -14.24 0.93 32.00
C ASP A 422 -14.22 1.90 30.81
N ALA A 423 -14.52 1.42 29.61
CA ALA A 423 -14.80 2.23 28.43
C ALA A 423 -16.30 2.26 28.13
N THR A 424 -16.80 3.32 27.51
CA THR A 424 -18.20 3.35 27.01
C THR A 424 -18.46 2.27 25.96
N ALA A 425 -17.44 1.92 25.17
CA ALA A 425 -17.50 0.93 24.11
C ALA A 425 -18.05 -0.43 24.59
N ASP A 426 -17.57 -0.91 25.74
CA ASP A 426 -17.90 -2.23 26.33
C ASP A 426 -19.41 -2.48 26.42
N PHE A 427 -20.17 -1.41 26.70
CA PHE A 427 -21.60 -1.44 27.00
C PHE A 427 -22.49 -1.16 25.78
N ILE A 428 -21.93 -0.88 24.60
CA ILE A 428 -22.70 -0.44 23.42
C ILE A 428 -23.60 -1.56 22.87
N ASN A 429 -24.90 -1.24 22.75
CA ASN A 429 -25.98 -2.13 22.27
C ASN A 429 -26.17 -3.43 23.08
N VAL A 430 -25.78 -3.52 24.35
CA VAL A 430 -25.85 -4.77 25.12
C VAL A 430 -27.24 -4.97 25.77
N ASP A 431 -27.85 -6.16 25.61
CA ASP A 431 -29.10 -6.58 26.29
C ASP A 431 -28.82 -7.49 27.52
N THR A 432 -27.94 -7.07 28.43
CA THR A 432 -27.64 -7.79 29.69
C THR A 432 -28.38 -7.18 30.87
N THR A 433 -28.58 -7.95 31.94
CA THR A 433 -29.43 -7.54 33.08
C THR A 433 -28.73 -6.61 34.07
N LYS A 434 -27.40 -6.47 34.02
CA LYS A 434 -26.66 -5.50 34.83
C LYS A 434 -25.29 -5.12 34.22
N CYS A 435 -25.06 -3.83 34.02
CA CYS A 435 -23.80 -3.24 33.59
C CYS A 435 -23.17 -2.42 34.72
N ILE A 436 -21.89 -2.66 35.02
CA ILE A 436 -21.13 -1.95 36.06
C ILE A 436 -19.91 -1.27 35.44
N GLY A 437 -19.89 0.07 35.47
CA GLY A 437 -18.74 0.88 35.02
C GLY A 437 -17.73 1.10 36.13
N VAL A 438 -16.43 0.96 35.83
CA VAL A 438 -15.34 1.21 36.79
C VAL A 438 -14.58 2.49 36.41
N LEU A 439 -14.36 3.39 37.37
CA LEU A 439 -13.66 4.66 37.15
C LEU A 439 -12.13 4.51 37.13
N THR A 440 -11.60 3.81 36.12
CA THR A 440 -10.14 3.64 35.91
C THR A 440 -9.47 4.91 35.35
N GLY A 441 -10.25 5.83 34.79
CA GLY A 441 -9.79 7.01 34.06
C GLY A 441 -9.85 6.88 32.53
N VAL A 442 -10.26 5.73 32.00
CA VAL A 442 -10.46 5.52 30.54
C VAL A 442 -11.69 6.29 30.03
N ALA A 443 -12.85 6.10 30.64
CA ALA A 443 -14.03 6.94 30.44
C ALA A 443 -14.26 7.86 31.66
N SER A 444 -14.77 9.08 31.42
CA SER A 444 -15.26 9.92 32.51
C SER A 444 -16.60 9.39 33.04
N LYS A 445 -16.90 9.70 34.32
CA LYS A 445 -18.14 9.28 34.98
C LYS A 445 -19.40 9.58 34.15
N GLN A 446 -19.49 10.80 33.61
CA GLN A 446 -20.63 11.25 32.81
C GLN A 446 -20.81 10.44 31.51
N GLN A 447 -19.75 9.87 30.94
CA GLN A 447 -19.85 9.02 29.76
C GLN A 447 -20.40 7.61 30.09
N LEU A 448 -20.03 7.08 31.27
CA LEU A 448 -20.53 5.80 31.77
C LEU A 448 -21.97 5.91 32.31
N GLU A 449 -22.41 7.07 32.79
CA GLU A 449 -23.78 7.31 33.32
C GLU A 449 -24.89 7.06 32.27
N ASP A 450 -24.61 7.25 30.99
CA ASP A 450 -25.55 6.96 29.89
C ASP A 450 -25.61 5.46 29.50
N HIS A 451 -24.69 4.62 30.02
CA HIS A 451 -24.44 3.25 29.53
C HIS A 451 -24.37 2.15 30.62
N THR A 452 -24.37 2.49 31.91
CA THR A 452 -24.22 1.52 33.01
C THR A 452 -25.28 1.70 34.11
N ASP A 453 -25.66 0.61 34.79
CA ASP A 453 -26.63 0.65 35.89
C ASP A 453 -26.02 1.15 37.21
N ILE A 454 -24.72 0.90 37.39
CA ILE A 454 -23.93 1.29 38.56
C ILE A 454 -22.54 1.71 38.10
N ILE A 455 -22.00 2.77 38.70
CA ILE A 455 -20.59 3.17 38.56
C ILE A 455 -19.90 3.02 39.91
N VAL A 456 -18.70 2.44 39.91
CA VAL A 456 -17.85 2.22 41.09
C VAL A 456 -16.49 2.91 40.96
N GLU A 457 -15.87 3.22 42.10
CA GLU A 457 -14.56 3.88 42.17
C GLU A 457 -13.39 2.88 42.09
N SER A 458 -13.59 1.63 42.52
CA SER A 458 -12.63 0.52 42.37
C SER A 458 -13.28 -0.74 41.78
N VAL A 459 -12.44 -1.61 41.19
CA VAL A 459 -12.80 -3.01 40.88
C VAL A 459 -13.19 -3.77 42.15
N ASP A 460 -12.67 -3.40 43.32
CA ASP A 460 -13.01 -4.04 44.60
C ASP A 460 -14.51 -3.92 44.94
N ASP A 461 -15.11 -2.75 44.69
CA ASP A 461 -16.50 -2.44 45.04
C ASP A 461 -17.51 -3.25 44.21
N VAL A 462 -17.07 -3.82 43.08
CA VAL A 462 -17.89 -4.69 42.22
C VAL A 462 -18.42 -5.90 43.02
N LEU A 463 -17.67 -6.40 44.01
CA LEU A 463 -18.10 -7.55 44.82
C LEU A 463 -19.35 -7.25 45.65
N ASP A 464 -19.48 -6.07 46.25
CA ASP A 464 -20.69 -5.69 47.00
C ASP A 464 -21.93 -5.60 46.11
N HIS A 465 -21.73 -5.31 44.82
CA HIS A 465 -22.79 -5.24 43.82
C HIS A 465 -23.07 -6.57 43.07
N VAL A 466 -22.20 -7.57 43.18
CA VAL A 466 -22.35 -8.90 42.53
C VAL A 466 -22.68 -10.01 43.54
N ILE A 467 -22.07 -10.00 44.72
CA ILE A 467 -22.24 -11.03 45.76
C ILE A 467 -23.23 -10.58 46.86
N GLY A 468 -23.34 -9.27 47.12
CA GLY A 468 -24.45 -8.66 47.87
C GLY A 468 -24.28 -8.64 49.39
N THR A 469 -23.59 -7.62 49.92
CA THR A 469 -23.17 -7.54 51.34
C THR A 469 -23.64 -6.29 52.11
N SER A 470 -24.95 -5.98 52.11
CA SER A 470 -25.51 -5.05 53.13
C SER A 470 -27.03 -5.17 53.41
N PRO A 471 -27.50 -4.78 54.62
CA PRO A 471 -28.87 -5.03 55.07
C PRO A 471 -29.89 -3.91 54.76
N SER A 472 -30.92 -4.28 54.00
CA SER A 472 -32.34 -3.83 54.08
C SER A 472 -32.70 -2.34 54.25
N LEU A 473 -33.47 -1.82 53.28
CA LEU A 473 -34.40 -0.69 53.45
C LEU A 473 -35.80 -1.03 52.87
N PRO A 474 -36.88 -0.30 53.26
CA PRO A 474 -38.27 -0.80 53.23
C PRO A 474 -39.00 -0.75 51.86
N PRO A 475 -40.16 -1.43 51.70
CA PRO A 475 -40.66 -1.85 50.39
C PRO A 475 -41.44 -0.79 49.60
N GLN A 476 -41.38 -0.90 48.27
CA GLN A 476 -42.21 -0.15 47.33
C GLN A 476 -43.63 -0.72 47.20
N SER A 477 -44.60 0.14 46.84
CA SER A 477 -45.98 -0.25 46.55
C SER A 477 -46.20 -0.55 45.05
N PRO A 478 -47.15 -1.43 44.69
CA PRO A 478 -47.14 -2.11 43.39
C PRO A 478 -47.71 -1.26 42.23
N ARG A 479 -47.09 -1.38 41.05
CA ARG A 479 -47.72 -1.04 39.76
C ARG A 479 -48.16 -2.31 39.03
N GLN A 480 -49.37 -2.29 38.47
CA GLN A 480 -49.95 -3.40 37.71
C GLN A 480 -49.61 -3.31 36.21
N PRO A 481 -49.65 -4.45 35.47
CA PRO A 481 -49.19 -4.53 34.09
C PRO A 481 -50.24 -4.05 33.06
N SER A 482 -49.79 -3.81 31.84
CA SER A 482 -50.66 -3.65 30.66
C SER A 482 -50.27 -4.63 29.55
N ARG A 483 -51.24 -5.02 28.70
CA ARG A 483 -51.10 -6.00 27.61
C ARG A 483 -51.78 -5.49 26.34
N GLN A 484 -51.15 -5.81 25.20
CA GLN A 484 -51.75 -6.24 23.91
C GLN A 484 -52.89 -5.42 23.24
N SER A 485 -52.56 -4.89 22.04
CA SER A 485 -53.34 -4.91 20.77
C SER A 485 -54.74 -4.23 20.60
N ALA A 486 -54.78 -3.14 19.80
CA ALA A 486 -55.68 -2.80 18.66
C ALA A 486 -57.24 -2.82 18.82
N PRO A 487 -58.11 -2.43 17.83
CA PRO A 487 -57.97 -1.64 16.57
C PRO A 487 -59.07 -0.52 16.35
N MET A 488 -59.22 -0.01 15.10
CA MET A 488 -60.43 0.60 14.44
C MET A 488 -60.86 2.10 14.59
N SER A 489 -60.81 2.85 13.46
CA SER A 489 -61.89 3.55 12.67
C SER A 489 -63.11 4.27 13.34
N MET A 490 -63.79 5.32 12.81
CA MET A 490 -63.80 5.99 11.46
C MET A 490 -64.64 7.31 11.45
N ALA A 491 -64.64 8.02 10.30
CA ALA A 491 -65.56 9.11 9.82
C ALA A 491 -65.40 10.56 10.36
N GLY A 492 -65.57 11.63 9.55
CA GLY A 492 -65.61 11.67 8.07
C GLY A 492 -66.04 12.99 7.36
N GLY A 493 -65.23 13.46 6.39
CA GLY A 493 -65.59 14.18 5.14
C GLY A 493 -66.12 15.64 5.18
N PRO A 494 -66.40 16.28 4.01
CA PRO A 494 -65.92 16.01 2.64
C PRO A 494 -65.44 17.30 1.87
N PHE A 495 -65.38 17.23 0.52
CA PHE A 495 -64.92 18.23 -0.50
C PHE A 495 -63.41 18.30 -0.79
N SER A 496 -62.93 18.59 -2.01
CA SER A 496 -63.32 18.14 -3.37
C SER A 496 -62.28 18.62 -4.41
N THR A 497 -61.80 17.72 -5.28
CA THR A 497 -61.41 17.96 -6.69
C THR A 497 -60.56 19.19 -7.08
N ILE A 498 -59.35 18.97 -7.62
CA ILE A 498 -58.94 19.46 -8.97
C ILE A 498 -57.60 18.84 -9.41
N LYS A 499 -57.47 18.54 -10.72
CA LYS A 499 -56.21 18.10 -11.35
C LYS A 499 -55.26 19.27 -11.58
N ARG A 500 -53.95 19.08 -11.43
CA ARG A 500 -52.97 19.65 -12.37
C ARG A 500 -51.63 18.93 -12.37
N SER A 501 -51.24 18.46 -13.56
CA SER A 501 -49.87 18.13 -13.90
C SER A 501 -49.02 19.39 -14.00
N PHE A 502 -47.80 19.38 -13.48
CA PHE A 502 -46.75 20.32 -13.88
C PHE A 502 -45.44 19.60 -14.14
N SER A 503 -45.08 19.54 -15.42
CA SER A 503 -43.69 19.47 -15.83
C SER A 503 -43.07 20.86 -15.61
N THR A 504 -41.95 20.91 -14.88
CA THR A 504 -41.07 22.09 -14.85
C THR A 504 -39.63 21.66 -14.99
N SER A 505 -39.20 21.47 -16.24
CA SER A 505 -37.79 21.46 -16.60
C SER A 505 -37.13 22.77 -16.15
N THR A 506 -36.21 22.72 -15.19
CA THR A 506 -35.40 23.87 -14.77
C THR A 506 -33.96 23.72 -15.24
N SER A 507 -33.77 23.98 -16.53
CA SER A 507 -32.44 24.09 -17.17
C SER A 507 -31.65 25.27 -16.57
N ARG A 508 -30.90 25.02 -15.49
CA ARG A 508 -29.91 25.97 -14.98
C ARG A 508 -28.70 25.95 -15.91
N HIS A 509 -28.61 26.93 -16.80
CA HIS A 509 -27.40 27.19 -17.59
C HIS A 509 -26.22 27.51 -16.65
N TYR A 510 -25.38 26.53 -16.37
CA TYR A 510 -23.98 26.83 -16.05
C TYR A 510 -23.26 27.26 -17.32
N SER A 511 -22.47 28.33 -17.21
CA SER A 511 -21.75 28.91 -18.35
C SER A 511 -20.75 27.90 -18.92
N THR A 512 -20.92 27.55 -20.19
CA THR A 512 -20.06 26.59 -20.89
C THR A 512 -18.69 27.20 -21.17
N LYS A 513 -17.72 26.94 -20.28
CA LYS A 513 -16.38 26.62 -20.78
C LYS A 513 -16.56 25.41 -21.71
N SER A 514 -15.94 25.44 -22.90
CA SER A 514 -16.18 24.43 -23.92
C SER A 514 -15.67 23.06 -23.45
N ASP A 515 -16.59 22.12 -23.21
CA ASP A 515 -16.29 20.70 -23.10
C ASP A 515 -15.67 20.23 -24.43
N ILE A 516 -14.35 20.09 -24.46
CA ILE A 516 -13.61 19.55 -25.62
C ILE A 516 -13.84 18.03 -25.62
N SER A 517 -15.01 17.64 -26.11
CA SER A 517 -15.33 16.25 -26.44
C SER A 517 -14.60 15.86 -27.71
N SER A 518 -13.91 14.71 -27.67
CA SER A 518 -13.22 14.14 -28.83
C SER A 518 -13.94 12.90 -29.32
N VAL A 519 -14.26 12.84 -30.62
CA VAL A 519 -15.07 11.77 -31.21
C VAL A 519 -14.17 10.80 -31.99
N HIS A 520 -14.19 9.54 -31.57
CA HIS A 520 -13.46 8.43 -32.17
C HIS A 520 -14.42 7.29 -32.50
N ASP A 521 -13.99 6.30 -33.27
CA ASP A 521 -14.80 5.11 -33.53
C ASP A 521 -14.63 4.08 -32.42
N TYR A 522 -13.39 3.89 -31.97
CA TYR A 522 -13.03 3.01 -30.85
C TYR A 522 -12.29 3.80 -29.76
N VAL A 523 -12.69 3.58 -28.50
CA VAL A 523 -11.96 4.11 -27.33
C VAL A 523 -11.48 2.93 -26.47
N ILE A 524 -10.16 2.75 -26.42
CA ILE A 524 -9.48 1.68 -25.68
C ILE A 524 -8.98 2.24 -24.34
N VAL A 525 -9.41 1.64 -23.24
CA VAL A 525 -9.00 2.02 -21.88
C VAL A 525 -7.86 1.11 -21.40
N GLY A 526 -6.67 1.68 -21.21
CA GLY A 526 -5.44 1.00 -20.82
C GLY A 526 -4.57 0.63 -22.03
N ALA A 527 -3.32 1.11 -22.04
CA ALA A 527 -2.30 0.72 -23.01
C ALA A 527 -1.54 -0.54 -22.56
N GLY A 528 -2.23 -1.49 -21.92
CA GLY A 528 -1.68 -2.78 -21.50
C GLY A 528 -1.33 -3.71 -22.66
N SER A 529 -0.96 -4.96 -22.36
CA SER A 529 -0.59 -5.95 -23.40
C SER A 529 -1.68 -6.12 -24.47
N ALA A 530 -2.94 -6.20 -24.06
CA ALA A 530 -4.08 -6.30 -24.97
C ALA A 530 -4.40 -4.97 -25.68
N GLY A 531 -4.46 -3.86 -24.94
CA GLY A 531 -4.76 -2.54 -25.51
C GLY A 531 -3.75 -2.10 -26.57
N CYS A 532 -2.47 -2.44 -26.41
CA CYS A 532 -1.43 -2.22 -27.43
C CYS A 532 -1.71 -2.99 -28.73
N VAL A 533 -2.16 -4.25 -28.64
CA VAL A 533 -2.52 -5.08 -29.80
C VAL A 533 -3.74 -4.50 -30.51
N LEU A 534 -4.82 -4.22 -29.77
CA LEU A 534 -6.05 -3.62 -30.30
C LEU A 534 -5.77 -2.29 -30.99
N ALA A 535 -4.98 -1.41 -30.36
CA ALA A 535 -4.59 -0.13 -30.94
C ALA A 535 -3.89 -0.30 -32.30
N ASN A 536 -3.04 -1.32 -32.45
CA ASN A 536 -2.38 -1.63 -33.73
C ASN A 536 -3.32 -2.26 -34.76
N ARG A 537 -4.16 -3.21 -34.36
CA ARG A 537 -5.03 -3.96 -35.28
C ARG A 537 -6.23 -3.12 -35.74
N LEU A 538 -6.93 -2.42 -34.84
CA LEU A 538 -8.11 -1.63 -35.19
C LEU A 538 -7.77 -0.40 -36.05
N SER A 539 -6.64 0.28 -35.76
CA SER A 539 -6.17 1.41 -36.58
C SER A 539 -5.44 0.99 -37.87
N ALA A 540 -5.39 -0.31 -38.20
CA ALA A 540 -4.81 -0.77 -39.46
C ALA A 540 -5.69 -0.47 -40.68
N ASN A 541 -7.00 -0.31 -40.49
CA ASN A 541 -7.84 0.43 -41.43
C ASN A 541 -7.76 1.93 -41.07
N GLU A 542 -7.38 2.77 -42.04
CA GLU A 542 -7.24 4.22 -41.86
C GLU A 542 -8.59 4.93 -41.61
N GLU A 543 -9.71 4.30 -41.99
CA GLU A 543 -11.06 4.80 -41.72
C GLU A 543 -11.44 4.76 -40.23
N ASN A 544 -10.84 3.86 -39.45
CA ASN A 544 -11.11 3.71 -38.02
C ASN A 544 -10.30 4.73 -37.21
N LYS A 545 -10.98 5.69 -36.57
CA LYS A 545 -10.36 6.56 -35.56
C LYS A 545 -10.29 5.83 -34.22
N VAL A 546 -9.09 5.67 -33.70
CA VAL A 546 -8.83 4.94 -32.45
C VAL A 546 -8.19 5.87 -31.42
N LEU A 547 -8.75 5.88 -30.21
CA LEU A 547 -8.15 6.49 -29.03
C LEU A 547 -7.68 5.41 -28.07
N VAL A 548 -6.50 5.61 -27.46
CA VAL A 548 -6.03 4.84 -26.31
C VAL A 548 -5.82 5.80 -25.14
N LEU A 549 -6.37 5.47 -23.97
CA LEU A 549 -6.17 6.21 -22.72
C LEU A 549 -5.32 5.38 -21.75
N GLU A 550 -4.11 5.84 -21.41
CA GLU A 550 -3.25 5.20 -20.41
C GLU A 550 -3.08 6.10 -19.17
N ALA A 551 -3.30 5.53 -17.98
CA ALA A 551 -3.12 6.23 -16.71
C ALA A 551 -1.64 6.51 -16.38
N GLY A 552 -0.73 5.68 -16.87
CA GLY A 552 0.72 5.84 -16.75
C GLY A 552 1.40 6.76 -17.77
N PRO A 553 2.73 6.90 -17.68
CA PRO A 553 3.56 7.61 -18.66
C PRO A 553 3.94 6.72 -19.86
N LYS A 554 4.76 7.27 -20.78
CA LYS A 554 5.37 6.54 -21.90
C LYS A 554 6.56 5.70 -21.42
N ASP A 555 6.81 4.58 -22.07
CA ASP A 555 7.82 3.57 -21.70
C ASP A 555 9.27 3.96 -22.10
N TYR A 556 9.65 5.24 -21.94
CA TYR A 556 10.89 5.80 -22.49
C TYR A 556 12.14 5.65 -21.58
N THR A 557 12.00 5.16 -20.35
CA THR A 557 13.15 4.98 -19.44
C THR A 557 14.00 3.76 -19.85
N TRP A 558 15.32 3.91 -19.81
CA TRP A 558 16.25 2.81 -20.08
C TRP A 558 16.08 1.64 -19.10
N LYS A 559 15.56 1.91 -17.87
CA LYS A 559 15.25 0.87 -16.87
C LYS A 559 14.25 -0.17 -17.40
N ILE A 560 13.26 0.25 -18.20
CA ILE A 560 12.29 -0.63 -18.83
C ILE A 560 12.96 -1.42 -19.95
N HIS A 561 13.77 -0.77 -20.77
CA HIS A 561 14.35 -1.37 -21.97
C HIS A 561 15.52 -2.33 -21.71
N MET A 562 16.25 -2.20 -20.60
CA MET A 562 17.32 -3.13 -20.21
C MET A 562 16.75 -4.36 -19.47
N PRO A 563 16.84 -5.59 -20.03
CA PRO A 563 16.30 -6.79 -19.40
C PRO A 563 16.71 -7.00 -17.93
N ALA A 564 18.00 -6.86 -17.61
CA ALA A 564 18.50 -7.08 -16.25
C ALA A 564 18.10 -5.98 -15.24
N ALA A 565 17.54 -4.85 -15.69
CA ALA A 565 17.08 -3.77 -14.81
C ALA A 565 15.67 -4.02 -14.24
N LEU A 566 15.09 -5.20 -14.46
CA LEU A 566 13.76 -5.66 -14.02
C LEU A 566 13.30 -5.08 -12.68
N MET A 567 14.04 -5.37 -11.60
CA MET A 567 13.70 -5.00 -10.22
C MET A 567 13.51 -3.48 -10.02
N TYR A 568 14.25 -2.64 -10.75
CA TYR A 568 14.15 -1.18 -10.67
C TYR A 568 12.82 -0.61 -11.18
N ASN A 569 12.03 -1.38 -11.92
CA ASN A 569 10.71 -0.98 -12.42
C ASN A 569 9.58 -1.54 -11.53
N LEU A 570 9.79 -2.69 -10.90
CA LEU A 570 8.85 -3.25 -9.92
C LEU A 570 8.77 -2.42 -8.64
N CYS A 571 9.79 -1.61 -8.34
CA CYS A 571 9.85 -0.75 -7.15
C CYS A 571 9.68 0.76 -7.46
N ASP A 572 9.19 1.13 -8.65
CA ASP A 572 9.07 2.53 -9.11
C ASP A 572 7.59 2.85 -9.42
N ASP A 573 6.93 3.55 -8.50
CA ASP A 573 5.50 3.87 -8.52
C ASP A 573 5.09 4.72 -9.74
N ASN A 574 6.02 5.44 -10.37
CA ASN A 574 5.78 6.15 -11.63
C ASN A 574 5.34 5.22 -12.77
N TYR A 575 5.72 3.95 -12.71
CA TYR A 575 5.42 2.93 -13.72
C TYR A 575 4.61 1.74 -13.17
N ASN A 576 4.25 1.77 -11.88
CA ASN A 576 3.61 0.67 -11.17
C ASN A 576 2.41 1.17 -10.36
N TRP A 577 1.29 0.44 -10.39
CA TRP A 577 0.12 0.71 -9.55
C TRP A 577 0.37 0.47 -8.06
N TYR A 578 1.33 -0.38 -7.69
CA TYR A 578 1.74 -0.60 -6.30
C TYR A 578 0.60 -1.13 -5.39
N TYR A 579 -0.25 -2.01 -5.94
CA TYR A 579 -1.35 -2.63 -5.19
C TYR A 579 -0.86 -3.54 -4.06
N HIS A 580 -1.73 -3.77 -3.08
CA HIS A 580 -1.58 -4.77 -2.03
C HIS A 580 -2.92 -5.51 -1.87
N THR A 581 -2.89 -6.74 -1.36
CA THR A 581 -4.10 -7.47 -0.95
C THR A 581 -4.68 -6.88 0.34
N GLU A 582 -5.91 -7.25 0.68
CA GLU A 582 -6.35 -7.28 2.07
C GLU A 582 -5.59 -8.42 2.82
N PRO A 583 -5.71 -8.59 4.15
CA PRO A 583 -5.07 -9.70 4.87
C PRO A 583 -5.49 -11.08 4.31
N GLU A 584 -4.52 -11.85 3.81
CA GLU A 584 -4.76 -13.18 3.26
C GLU A 584 -4.71 -14.23 4.37
N LYS A 585 -5.87 -14.65 4.91
CA LYS A 585 -5.98 -15.63 6.00
C LYS A 585 -5.18 -16.91 5.77
N GLY A 586 -5.21 -17.45 4.56
CA GLY A 586 -4.45 -18.64 4.18
C GLY A 586 -2.93 -18.42 4.08
N MET A 587 -2.45 -17.20 4.25
CA MET A 587 -1.03 -16.79 4.24
C MET A 587 -0.63 -16.12 5.56
N ASN A 588 -1.26 -16.52 6.68
CA ASN A 588 -1.06 -15.95 8.03
C ASN A 588 -1.32 -14.42 8.04
N ASP A 589 -2.45 -14.01 7.46
CA ASP A 589 -2.95 -12.64 7.38
C ASP A 589 -1.98 -11.61 6.77
N ARG A 590 -1.01 -12.10 5.98
CA ARG A 590 -0.07 -11.26 5.23
C ARG A 590 -0.81 -10.36 4.23
N VAL A 591 -0.49 -9.07 4.28
CA VAL A 591 -0.80 -8.09 3.23
C VAL A 591 0.25 -8.25 2.11
N MET A 592 -0.14 -8.89 1.01
CA MET A 592 0.77 -9.28 -0.07
C MET A 592 0.88 -8.20 -1.14
N TYR A 593 2.06 -8.01 -1.74
CA TYR A 593 2.33 -6.93 -2.68
C TYR A 593 2.11 -7.35 -4.14
N TRP A 594 1.29 -6.60 -4.88
CA TRP A 594 0.84 -6.90 -6.25
C TRP A 594 1.31 -5.82 -7.25
N PRO A 595 2.56 -5.89 -7.76
CA PRO A 595 3.07 -4.97 -8.76
C PRO A 595 2.37 -5.15 -10.11
N ARG A 596 1.87 -4.06 -10.70
CA ARG A 596 1.16 -4.04 -11.99
C ARG A 596 1.56 -2.82 -12.80
N GLY A 597 1.87 -3.01 -14.09
CA GLY A 597 2.38 -1.91 -14.92
C GLY A 597 1.34 -0.82 -15.18
N ARG A 598 1.67 0.40 -14.76
CA ARG A 598 0.98 1.68 -15.03
C ARG A 598 1.85 2.50 -15.97
N VAL A 599 1.89 2.10 -17.25
CA VAL A 599 2.80 2.62 -18.29
C VAL A 599 2.36 2.11 -19.66
N TRP A 600 2.77 2.75 -20.76
CA TRP A 600 2.67 2.13 -22.09
C TRP A 600 3.24 0.69 -22.12
N GLY A 601 2.43 -0.26 -22.59
CA GLY A 601 2.70 -1.70 -22.57
C GLY A 601 2.21 -2.41 -21.31
N GLY A 602 1.75 -1.67 -20.30
CA GLY A 602 1.33 -2.17 -18.98
C GLY A 602 2.37 -3.10 -18.37
N SER A 603 1.92 -4.21 -17.79
CA SER A 603 2.82 -5.21 -17.18
C SER A 603 3.85 -5.82 -18.15
N SER A 604 3.67 -5.79 -19.48
CA SER A 604 4.73 -6.27 -20.41
C SER A 604 5.99 -5.39 -20.41
N SER A 605 5.87 -4.14 -19.97
CA SER A 605 6.99 -3.22 -19.75
C SER A 605 7.70 -3.47 -18.40
N LEU A 606 7.10 -4.24 -17.49
CA LEU A 606 7.64 -4.55 -16.14
C LEU A 606 7.95 -6.04 -15.91
N ASN A 607 7.39 -6.97 -16.71
CA ASN A 607 7.46 -8.42 -16.45
C ASN A 607 8.88 -9.02 -16.56
N ALA A 608 9.04 -10.27 -16.13
CA ALA A 608 10.28 -11.04 -16.25
C ALA A 608 10.65 -11.49 -17.69
N MET A 609 9.94 -11.00 -18.72
CA MET A 609 10.11 -11.28 -20.16
C MET A 609 9.97 -12.75 -20.61
N VAL A 610 9.83 -13.72 -19.71
CA VAL A 610 9.50 -15.13 -20.02
C VAL A 610 8.25 -15.19 -20.94
N TYR A 611 8.35 -15.94 -22.03
CA TYR A 611 7.27 -16.17 -22.99
C TYR A 611 6.78 -17.62 -22.89
N ILE A 612 5.61 -17.78 -22.26
CA ILE A 612 4.86 -19.03 -22.17
C ILE A 612 3.44 -18.81 -22.71
N ARG A 613 2.81 -19.89 -23.19
CA ARG A 613 1.45 -19.89 -23.75
C ARG A 613 0.38 -20.58 -22.90
N GLY A 614 0.76 -21.32 -21.87
CA GLY A 614 -0.13 -22.28 -21.19
C GLY A 614 -0.19 -23.62 -21.93
N ASN A 615 -0.87 -24.59 -21.34
CA ASN A 615 -1.13 -25.89 -21.94
C ASN A 615 -2.28 -25.80 -22.96
N ALA A 616 -2.34 -26.74 -23.90
CA ALA A 616 -3.49 -26.85 -24.79
C ALA A 616 -4.80 -27.16 -24.03
N LEU A 617 -4.72 -28.02 -23.02
CA LEU A 617 -5.90 -28.48 -22.28
C LEU A 617 -6.53 -27.38 -21.40
N ASP A 618 -5.82 -26.28 -21.13
CA ASP A 618 -6.41 -25.09 -20.49
C ASP A 618 -7.47 -24.44 -21.41
N TYR A 619 -7.14 -24.26 -22.69
CA TYR A 619 -8.01 -23.65 -23.71
C TYR A 619 -9.16 -24.58 -24.12
N ASP A 620 -8.89 -25.89 -24.20
CA ASP A 620 -9.96 -26.87 -24.37
C ASP A 620 -10.86 -26.93 -23.10
N GLY A 621 -10.32 -26.56 -21.93
CA GLY A 621 -11.07 -26.25 -20.71
C GLY A 621 -11.94 -25.00 -20.83
N TRP A 622 -11.44 -23.93 -21.43
CA TRP A 622 -12.23 -22.71 -21.69
C TRP A 622 -13.46 -22.98 -22.57
N GLU A 623 -13.32 -23.79 -23.63
CA GLU A 623 -14.46 -24.16 -24.49
C GLU A 623 -15.50 -25.00 -23.72
N LYS A 624 -15.07 -25.93 -22.86
CA LYS A 624 -15.95 -26.68 -21.93
C LYS A 624 -16.67 -25.76 -20.92
N LEU A 625 -16.05 -24.65 -20.52
CA LEU A 625 -16.63 -23.62 -19.64
C LEU A 625 -17.55 -22.62 -20.39
N GLY A 626 -17.85 -22.87 -21.67
CA GLY A 626 -18.78 -22.08 -22.47
C GLY A 626 -18.15 -20.96 -23.30
N ALA A 627 -16.82 -20.81 -23.30
CA ALA A 627 -16.13 -19.94 -24.25
C ALA A 627 -16.03 -20.62 -25.63
N THR A 628 -17.18 -20.75 -26.30
CA THR A 628 -17.32 -21.42 -27.60
C THR A 628 -16.35 -20.86 -28.65
N SER A 629 -15.67 -21.74 -29.39
CA SER A 629 -14.59 -21.41 -30.33
C SER A 629 -13.34 -20.80 -29.67
N TRP A 630 -13.06 -21.11 -28.40
CA TRP A 630 -11.81 -20.74 -27.72
C TRP A 630 -10.93 -21.94 -27.33
N SER A 631 -11.12 -23.11 -27.94
CA SER A 631 -10.23 -24.27 -27.83
C SER A 631 -8.77 -23.95 -28.22
N TYR A 632 -7.82 -24.82 -27.88
CA TYR A 632 -6.42 -24.64 -28.31
C TYR A 632 -6.29 -24.60 -29.84
N ALA A 633 -7.11 -25.38 -30.54
CA ALA A 633 -7.16 -25.39 -31.99
C ALA A 633 -7.57 -24.02 -32.56
N ASP A 634 -8.47 -23.27 -31.90
CA ASP A 634 -8.83 -21.90 -32.29
C ASP A 634 -7.77 -20.86 -31.88
N CYS A 635 -7.02 -21.11 -30.81
CA CYS A 635 -6.12 -20.13 -30.20
C CYS A 635 -4.69 -20.20 -30.74
N LEU A 636 -4.18 -21.39 -31.10
CA LEU A 636 -2.84 -21.58 -31.66
C LEU A 636 -2.56 -20.77 -32.95
N PRO A 637 -3.50 -20.61 -33.92
CA PRO A 637 -3.31 -19.74 -35.07
C PRO A 637 -3.03 -18.28 -34.67
N TYR A 638 -3.63 -17.78 -33.59
CA TYR A 638 -3.44 -16.43 -33.10
C TYR A 638 -2.14 -16.26 -32.30
N PHE A 639 -1.70 -17.30 -31.58
CA PHE A 639 -0.33 -17.35 -31.05
C PHE A 639 0.73 -17.26 -32.17
N ARG A 640 0.47 -17.87 -33.33
CA ARG A 640 1.35 -17.77 -34.52
C ARG A 640 1.25 -16.41 -35.21
N LYS A 641 0.05 -15.82 -35.34
CA LYS A 641 -0.20 -14.45 -35.83
C LYS A 641 0.58 -13.39 -35.03
N ALA A 642 0.67 -13.56 -33.71
CA ALA A 642 1.36 -12.65 -32.80
C ALA A 642 2.89 -12.70 -32.89
N GLN A 643 3.46 -13.90 -33.10
CA GLN A 643 4.87 -14.21 -32.82
C GLN A 643 5.78 -14.14 -34.05
N CYS A 644 6.99 -13.62 -33.86
CA CYS A 644 8.16 -13.89 -34.72
C CYS A 644 9.25 -14.53 -33.85
N HIS A 645 9.38 -15.85 -33.92
CA HIS A 645 10.38 -16.62 -33.18
C HIS A 645 11.69 -16.71 -33.95
N GLU A 646 12.81 -16.54 -33.26
CA GLU A 646 14.13 -16.54 -33.90
C GLU A 646 14.56 -17.90 -34.47
N LEU A 647 13.95 -19.01 -34.03
CA LEU A 647 14.17 -20.36 -34.57
C LEU A 647 13.26 -20.66 -35.77
N GLY A 648 12.56 -19.64 -36.29
CA GLY A 648 11.61 -19.78 -37.39
C GLY A 648 10.26 -20.37 -36.97
N GLU A 649 9.35 -20.39 -37.94
CA GLU A 649 8.02 -20.97 -37.82
C GLU A 649 8.01 -22.49 -37.89
N ASN A 650 6.99 -23.09 -37.29
CA ASN A 650 6.59 -24.48 -37.45
C ASN A 650 5.07 -24.55 -37.16
N ASP A 651 4.52 -25.75 -36.93
CA ASP A 651 3.07 -25.91 -36.64
C ASP A 651 2.59 -25.15 -35.40
N TYR A 652 3.49 -24.82 -34.48
CA TYR A 652 3.23 -24.10 -33.23
C TYR A 652 3.77 -22.67 -33.22
N ARG A 653 4.95 -22.42 -33.80
CA ARG A 653 5.67 -21.13 -33.73
C ARG A 653 5.34 -20.21 -34.90
N GLY A 654 5.25 -18.91 -34.64
CA GLY A 654 5.06 -17.87 -35.65
C GLY A 654 6.38 -17.32 -36.18
N GLY A 655 6.47 -17.06 -37.49
CA GLY A 655 7.69 -16.55 -38.13
C GLY A 655 7.70 -15.04 -38.38
N SER A 656 6.53 -14.39 -38.44
CA SER A 656 6.37 -13.03 -39.00
C SER A 656 5.54 -12.05 -38.15
N GLY A 657 5.09 -12.45 -36.96
CA GLY A 657 4.32 -11.58 -36.06
C GLY A 657 5.17 -10.47 -35.41
N PRO A 658 4.56 -9.38 -34.93
CA PRO A 658 5.29 -8.23 -34.40
C PRO A 658 5.94 -8.47 -33.01
N LEU A 659 5.49 -9.49 -32.26
CA LEU A 659 6.13 -9.88 -31.00
C LEU A 659 7.34 -10.79 -31.30
N HIS A 660 8.53 -10.19 -31.34
CA HIS A 660 9.78 -10.95 -31.38
C HIS A 660 9.98 -11.77 -30.10
N VAL A 661 10.32 -13.04 -30.27
CA VAL A 661 10.63 -13.99 -29.19
C VAL A 661 11.95 -14.70 -29.51
N SER A 662 12.84 -14.76 -28.51
CA SER A 662 14.16 -15.38 -28.58
C SER A 662 14.32 -16.45 -27.52
N ARG A 663 15.04 -17.54 -27.80
CA ARG A 663 15.39 -18.53 -26.79
C ARG A 663 16.46 -18.01 -25.83
N GLY A 664 16.46 -18.51 -24.59
CA GLY A 664 17.53 -18.29 -23.63
C GLY A 664 18.91 -18.67 -24.19
N LYS A 665 19.90 -17.79 -24.03
CA LYS A 665 21.26 -17.92 -24.63
C LYS A 665 22.40 -17.62 -23.66
N ASN A 666 22.11 -17.64 -22.37
CA ASN A 666 23.09 -17.35 -21.33
C ASN A 666 24.05 -18.54 -21.13
N LYS A 667 25.33 -18.24 -20.89
CA LYS A 667 26.40 -19.24 -20.79
C LYS A 667 26.70 -19.66 -19.35
N ASN A 668 25.83 -19.35 -18.40
CA ASN A 668 25.96 -19.78 -17.03
C ASN A 668 25.67 -21.30 -16.93
N PRO A 669 26.62 -22.15 -16.51
CA PRO A 669 26.44 -23.61 -16.51
C PRO A 669 25.27 -24.06 -15.62
N LEU A 670 24.86 -23.24 -14.65
CA LEU A 670 23.73 -23.53 -13.77
C LEU A 670 22.40 -23.78 -14.52
N PHE A 671 22.19 -23.15 -15.68
CA PHE A 671 20.97 -23.39 -16.48
C PHE A 671 20.94 -24.80 -17.08
N GLN A 672 22.10 -25.29 -17.55
CA GLN A 672 22.25 -26.66 -18.04
C GLN A 672 22.14 -27.66 -16.87
N ALA A 673 22.80 -27.37 -15.74
CA ALA A 673 22.72 -28.19 -14.53
C ALA A 673 21.27 -28.37 -14.03
N PHE A 674 20.43 -27.34 -14.13
CA PHE A 674 19.01 -27.44 -13.79
C PHE A 674 18.24 -28.39 -14.73
N ILE A 675 18.51 -28.33 -16.03
CA ILE A 675 17.88 -29.21 -17.03
C ILE A 675 18.36 -30.67 -16.85
N ASP A 676 19.67 -30.86 -16.72
CA ASP A 676 20.30 -32.17 -16.50
C ASP A 676 19.79 -32.81 -15.21
N ALA A 677 19.67 -32.04 -14.12
CA ALA A 677 19.08 -32.49 -12.86
C ALA A 677 17.62 -32.93 -13.00
N GLY A 678 16.82 -32.23 -13.83
CA GLY A 678 15.46 -32.68 -14.16
C GLY A 678 15.44 -34.08 -14.78
N VAL A 679 16.34 -34.32 -15.74
CA VAL A 679 16.48 -35.62 -16.42
C VAL A 679 17.02 -36.69 -15.48
N GLU A 680 17.96 -36.36 -14.58
CA GLU A 680 18.49 -37.29 -13.56
C GLU A 680 17.43 -37.70 -12.52
N ALA A 681 16.51 -36.78 -12.14
CA ALA A 681 15.37 -37.11 -11.29
C ALA A 681 14.27 -37.95 -12.00
N GLY A 682 14.34 -38.05 -13.33
CA GLY A 682 13.42 -38.84 -14.16
C GLY A 682 12.34 -38.04 -14.88
N TYR A 683 12.39 -36.71 -14.85
CA TYR A 683 11.48 -35.87 -15.66
C TYR A 683 11.95 -35.81 -17.12
N PRO A 684 11.03 -35.68 -18.09
CA PRO A 684 11.43 -35.53 -19.48
C PRO A 684 12.16 -34.21 -19.74
N PHE A 685 12.96 -34.18 -20.81
CA PHE A 685 13.45 -32.94 -21.40
C PHE A 685 12.42 -32.37 -22.38
N THR A 686 12.26 -31.04 -22.42
CA THR A 686 11.50 -30.35 -23.48
C THR A 686 12.38 -29.34 -24.22
N ASP A 687 12.41 -29.45 -25.56
CA ASP A 687 13.00 -28.44 -26.44
C ASP A 687 12.05 -27.27 -26.72
N ASP A 688 10.74 -27.40 -26.49
CA ASP A 688 9.80 -26.30 -26.76
C ASP A 688 8.58 -26.38 -25.85
N MET A 689 8.65 -25.69 -24.71
CA MET A 689 7.55 -25.52 -23.76
C MET A 689 6.30 -24.86 -24.38
N ASN A 690 6.45 -24.22 -25.54
CA ASN A 690 5.38 -23.56 -26.30
C ASN A 690 4.92 -24.38 -27.52
N GLY A 691 5.51 -25.56 -27.74
CA GLY A 691 5.27 -26.46 -28.87
C GLY A 691 4.49 -27.72 -28.49
N TYR A 692 4.91 -28.86 -29.04
CA TYR A 692 4.23 -30.17 -28.88
C TYR A 692 4.13 -30.63 -27.42
N GLN A 693 5.20 -30.46 -26.63
CA GLN A 693 5.35 -31.03 -25.30
C GLN A 693 5.79 -29.95 -24.29
N GLN A 694 4.84 -29.50 -23.46
CA GLN A 694 5.15 -28.62 -22.33
C GLN A 694 5.82 -29.36 -21.17
N GLU A 695 5.44 -30.63 -20.93
CA GLU A 695 5.92 -31.44 -19.80
C GLU A 695 7.42 -31.72 -19.90
N GLY A 696 8.16 -31.37 -18.84
CA GLY A 696 9.60 -31.55 -18.72
C GLY A 696 10.35 -30.30 -18.27
N LEU A 697 11.66 -30.44 -18.10
CA LEU A 697 12.59 -29.32 -17.88
C LEU A 697 13.31 -28.98 -19.19
N GLY A 698 13.66 -27.71 -19.39
CA GLY A 698 14.23 -27.24 -20.65
C GLY A 698 14.52 -25.74 -20.72
N TRP A 699 14.70 -25.26 -21.95
CA TRP A 699 15.00 -23.86 -22.24
C TRP A 699 13.74 -22.99 -22.28
N MET A 700 13.78 -21.84 -21.62
CA MET A 700 12.72 -20.84 -21.72
C MET A 700 12.93 -19.90 -22.92
N ASP A 701 11.83 -19.56 -23.57
CA ASP A 701 11.76 -18.49 -24.55
C ASP A 701 11.45 -17.14 -23.87
N MET A 702 11.88 -16.03 -24.47
CA MET A 702 11.80 -14.67 -23.90
C MET A 702 11.35 -13.63 -24.93
N THR A 703 10.56 -12.64 -24.52
CA THR A 703 10.28 -11.41 -25.28
C THR A 703 11.45 -10.43 -25.18
N ILE A 704 12.61 -10.82 -25.71
CA ILE A 704 13.81 -9.97 -25.85
C ILE A 704 14.18 -9.90 -27.33
N HIS A 705 14.51 -8.70 -27.82
CA HIS A 705 14.98 -8.51 -29.19
C HIS A 705 16.20 -7.60 -29.21
N LYS A 706 17.29 -8.06 -29.84
CA LYS A 706 18.57 -7.31 -29.93
C LYS A 706 19.04 -6.78 -28.57
N GLY A 707 18.83 -7.55 -27.50
CA GLY A 707 19.22 -7.20 -26.12
C GLY A 707 18.35 -6.15 -25.43
N LEU A 708 17.22 -5.78 -26.02
CA LEU A 708 16.20 -4.92 -25.43
C LEU A 708 14.97 -5.75 -25.02
N ARG A 709 14.29 -5.38 -23.94
CA ARG A 709 12.92 -5.84 -23.63
C ARG A 709 12.00 -5.57 -24.82
N TRP A 710 11.27 -6.57 -25.28
CA TRP A 710 10.28 -6.45 -26.36
C TRP A 710 8.84 -6.41 -25.80
N SER A 711 8.49 -5.27 -25.18
CA SER A 711 7.15 -5.03 -24.61
C SER A 711 6.07 -5.00 -25.69
N ALA A 712 4.79 -5.16 -25.31
CA ALA A 712 3.66 -5.00 -26.22
C ALA A 712 3.59 -3.56 -26.80
N ALA A 713 4.06 -2.56 -26.06
CA ALA A 713 4.23 -1.21 -26.60
C ALA A 713 5.30 -1.15 -27.70
N SER A 714 6.40 -1.90 -27.56
CA SER A 714 7.46 -1.95 -28.57
C SER A 714 7.05 -2.75 -29.82
N ALA A 715 6.32 -3.85 -29.64
CA ALA A 715 5.81 -4.69 -30.72
C ALA A 715 4.65 -4.05 -31.49
N TYR A 716 3.64 -3.50 -30.80
CA TYR A 716 2.37 -3.09 -31.41
C TYR A 716 2.14 -1.57 -31.40
N LEU A 717 2.22 -0.91 -30.24
CA LEU A 717 1.80 0.49 -30.11
C LEU A 717 2.76 1.47 -30.79
N ARG A 718 4.08 1.39 -30.53
CA ARG A 718 5.09 2.30 -31.09
C ARG A 718 5.15 2.27 -32.64
N PRO A 719 4.96 1.11 -33.31
CA PRO A 719 4.75 1.10 -34.77
C PRO A 719 3.44 1.78 -35.22
N ALA A 720 2.33 1.55 -34.52
CA ALA A 720 1.02 2.08 -34.89
C ALA A 720 0.87 3.59 -34.63
N ASN A 721 1.53 4.14 -33.60
CA ASN A 721 1.55 5.56 -33.23
C ASN A 721 2.20 6.48 -34.29
N LYS A 722 2.47 5.98 -35.49
CA LYS A 722 2.89 6.75 -36.67
C LYS A 722 1.74 7.04 -37.64
N ARG A 723 0.57 6.43 -37.43
CA ARG A 723 -0.64 6.62 -38.26
C ARG A 723 -1.45 7.80 -37.74
N ASN A 724 -2.07 8.55 -38.65
CA ASN A 724 -2.84 9.75 -38.31
C ASN A 724 -4.21 9.47 -37.67
N ASN A 725 -4.68 8.23 -37.71
CA ASN A 725 -5.96 7.78 -37.15
C ASN A 725 -5.86 7.15 -35.75
N LEU A 726 -4.66 7.09 -35.16
CA LEU A 726 -4.44 6.57 -33.80
C LEU A 726 -3.91 7.67 -32.86
N THR A 727 -4.74 8.04 -31.87
CA THR A 727 -4.35 8.89 -30.75
C THR A 727 -4.03 8.01 -29.53
N ALA A 728 -2.88 8.19 -28.90
CA ALA A 728 -2.52 7.49 -27.66
C ALA A 728 -2.10 8.47 -26.57
N GLU A 729 -3.02 8.71 -25.65
CA GLU A 729 -2.85 9.59 -24.50
C GLU A 729 -2.13 8.90 -23.35
N VAL A 730 -1.56 9.72 -22.46
CA VAL A 730 -0.86 9.30 -21.24
C VAL A 730 -1.23 10.19 -20.06
N LYS A 731 -1.05 9.67 -18.84
CA LYS A 731 -1.52 10.31 -17.60
C LYS A 731 -3.02 10.62 -17.63
N ALA A 732 -3.79 9.74 -18.29
CA ALA A 732 -5.22 9.81 -18.51
C ALA A 732 -5.93 8.72 -17.70
N LEU A 733 -6.31 9.03 -16.46
CA LEU A 733 -7.06 8.11 -15.60
C LEU A 733 -8.51 8.09 -16.06
N THR A 734 -9.03 6.93 -16.47
CA THR A 734 -10.46 6.82 -16.85
C THR A 734 -11.29 6.61 -15.59
N ASN A 735 -12.28 7.48 -15.38
CA ASN A 735 -13.05 7.54 -14.13
C ASN A 735 -14.32 6.69 -14.23
N ARG A 736 -15.02 6.75 -15.37
CA ARG A 736 -16.26 6.00 -15.64
C ARG A 736 -16.58 5.93 -17.14
N ILE A 737 -17.41 4.96 -17.51
CA ILE A 737 -18.05 4.86 -18.83
C ILE A 737 -19.23 5.84 -18.89
N ILE A 738 -19.52 6.35 -20.09
CA ILE A 738 -20.68 7.20 -20.39
C ILE A 738 -21.69 6.34 -21.17
N PHE A 739 -22.94 6.33 -20.71
CA PHE A 739 -24.03 5.55 -21.32
C PHE A 739 -25.10 6.44 -21.94
N ASP A 740 -25.71 5.94 -23.02
CA ASP A 740 -27.02 6.34 -23.50
C ASP A 740 -27.91 5.09 -23.42
N ASN A 741 -28.89 5.11 -22.51
CA ASN A 741 -29.69 3.93 -22.15
C ASN A 741 -28.79 2.71 -21.82
N ASN A 742 -28.92 1.59 -22.55
CA ASN A 742 -28.13 0.38 -22.39
C ASN A 742 -26.82 0.36 -23.22
N ARG A 743 -26.46 1.46 -23.89
CA ARG A 743 -25.31 1.55 -24.80
C ARG A 743 -24.18 2.39 -24.22
N ALA A 744 -22.96 1.85 -24.20
CA ALA A 744 -21.76 2.64 -23.93
C ALA A 744 -21.45 3.54 -25.14
N VAL A 745 -21.39 4.85 -24.92
CA VAL A 745 -21.18 5.87 -25.97
C VAL A 745 -19.88 6.66 -25.79
N GLY A 746 -19.13 6.41 -24.71
CA GLY A 746 -17.87 7.09 -24.45
C GLY A 746 -17.32 6.82 -23.04
N VAL A 747 -16.31 7.58 -22.65
CA VAL A 747 -15.72 7.54 -21.31
C VAL A 747 -15.41 8.96 -20.80
N GLU A 748 -15.48 9.12 -19.49
CA GLU A 748 -15.05 10.32 -18.77
C GLU A 748 -13.73 10.03 -18.06
N TYR A 749 -12.72 10.87 -18.29
CA TYR A 749 -11.35 10.64 -17.84
C TYR A 749 -10.70 11.93 -17.36
N GLU A 750 -9.77 11.83 -16.42
CA GLU A 750 -9.00 12.97 -15.94
C GLU A 750 -7.57 12.94 -16.51
N GLN A 751 -7.10 14.10 -16.98
CA GLN A 751 -5.74 14.27 -17.46
C GLN A 751 -5.22 15.66 -17.09
N GLY A 752 -4.18 15.71 -16.23
CA GLY A 752 -3.56 16.95 -15.79
C GLY A 752 -4.45 17.80 -14.88
N GLY A 753 -5.26 17.19 -14.00
CA GLY A 753 -6.19 17.88 -13.11
C GLY A 753 -7.48 18.36 -13.79
N VAL A 754 -7.70 18.00 -15.05
CA VAL A 754 -8.89 18.39 -15.84
C VAL A 754 -9.64 17.14 -16.28
N VAL A 755 -10.92 17.08 -15.94
CA VAL A 755 -11.86 16.05 -16.44
C VAL A 755 -12.22 16.35 -17.90
N LYS A 756 -12.22 15.32 -18.74
CA LYS A 756 -12.42 15.34 -20.18
C LYS A 756 -13.34 14.19 -20.60
N ARG A 757 -13.89 14.25 -21.82
CA ARG A 757 -14.76 13.21 -22.38
C ARG A 757 -14.28 12.78 -23.76
N ALA A 758 -14.29 11.47 -24.00
CA ALA A 758 -14.04 10.88 -25.31
C ALA A 758 -15.25 10.03 -25.70
N MET A 759 -15.83 10.31 -26.86
CA MET A 759 -17.01 9.61 -27.38
C MET A 759 -16.59 8.54 -28.39
N ALA A 760 -17.30 7.41 -28.39
CA ALA A 760 -17.07 6.26 -29.26
C ALA A 760 -18.29 6.04 -30.18
N ASN A 761 -18.10 6.18 -31.49
CA ASN A 761 -19.16 5.90 -32.47
C ASN A 761 -19.53 4.40 -32.48
N LYS A 762 -18.51 3.53 -32.45
CA LYS A 762 -18.66 2.07 -32.57
C LYS A 762 -18.66 1.42 -31.19
N GLU A 763 -17.51 1.39 -30.50
CA GLU A 763 -17.35 0.63 -29.25
C GLU A 763 -16.32 1.24 -28.26
N VAL A 764 -16.60 1.10 -26.96
CA VAL A 764 -15.64 1.27 -25.85
C VAL A 764 -15.07 -0.10 -25.50
N ILE A 765 -13.75 -0.20 -25.35
CA ILE A 765 -13.06 -1.47 -25.07
C ILE A 765 -12.17 -1.31 -23.84
N LEU A 766 -12.40 -2.14 -22.82
CA LEU A 766 -11.59 -2.15 -21.60
C LEU A 766 -10.41 -3.13 -21.74
N SER A 767 -9.20 -2.65 -21.46
CA SER A 767 -7.95 -3.42 -21.45
C SER A 767 -7.07 -3.07 -20.23
N GLY A 768 -7.70 -2.72 -19.11
CA GLY A 768 -7.05 -2.36 -17.85
C GLY A 768 -6.42 -3.54 -17.09
N GLY A 769 -6.67 -4.78 -17.54
CA GLY A 769 -6.28 -6.00 -16.86
C GLY A 769 -7.26 -6.41 -15.76
N ALA A 770 -6.99 -7.57 -15.17
CA ALA A 770 -7.80 -8.23 -14.14
C ALA A 770 -8.14 -7.40 -12.87
N ILE A 771 -7.62 -6.19 -12.70
CA ILE A 771 -7.92 -5.29 -11.59
C ILE A 771 -8.69 -4.07 -12.07
N ASN A 772 -8.13 -3.29 -13.00
CA ASN A 772 -8.74 -2.03 -13.44
C ASN A 772 -9.97 -2.21 -14.33
N SER A 773 -10.07 -3.30 -15.09
CA SER A 773 -11.26 -3.57 -15.92
C SER A 773 -12.52 -3.84 -15.08
N PRO A 774 -12.54 -4.78 -14.10
CA PRO A 774 -13.70 -4.93 -13.21
C PRO A 774 -13.91 -3.71 -12.30
N GLN A 775 -12.83 -3.04 -11.84
CA GLN A 775 -12.96 -1.80 -11.07
C GLN A 775 -13.72 -0.72 -11.86
N LEU A 776 -13.36 -0.48 -13.13
CA LEU A 776 -14.01 0.52 -13.97
C LEU A 776 -15.44 0.13 -14.35
N LEU A 777 -15.74 -1.16 -14.55
CA LEU A 777 -17.12 -1.64 -14.70
C LEU A 777 -17.96 -1.29 -13.46
N MET A 778 -17.49 -1.64 -12.27
CA MET A 778 -18.19 -1.35 -11.02
C MET A 778 -18.37 0.16 -10.78
N LEU A 779 -17.33 0.98 -10.99
CA LEU A 779 -17.43 2.45 -10.91
C LEU A 779 -18.40 3.06 -11.94
N SER A 780 -18.70 2.32 -13.01
CA SER A 780 -19.67 2.68 -14.04
C SER A 780 -21.06 2.07 -13.81
N GLY A 781 -21.30 1.44 -12.66
CA GLY A 781 -22.60 0.85 -12.32
C GLY A 781 -22.85 -0.55 -12.90
N ILE A 782 -21.82 -1.23 -13.40
CA ILE A 782 -21.90 -2.61 -13.92
C ILE A 782 -21.21 -3.56 -12.94
N GLY A 783 -21.98 -4.38 -12.24
CA GLY A 783 -21.45 -5.31 -11.23
C GLY A 783 -22.54 -5.89 -10.33
N ASN A 784 -22.16 -6.42 -9.17
CA ASN A 784 -23.13 -6.87 -8.15
C ASN A 784 -23.97 -5.68 -7.67
N ALA A 785 -25.27 -5.72 -7.93
CA ALA A 785 -26.18 -4.59 -7.66
C ALA A 785 -26.22 -4.16 -6.19
N ASP A 786 -26.01 -5.06 -5.23
CA ASP A 786 -26.09 -4.72 -3.81
C ASP A 786 -24.78 -4.15 -3.27
N ASP A 787 -23.62 -4.60 -3.79
CA ASP A 787 -22.33 -3.97 -3.50
C ASP A 787 -22.24 -2.55 -4.07
N LEU A 788 -22.83 -2.31 -5.25
CA LEU A 788 -22.90 -0.98 -5.86
C LEU A 788 -23.80 -0.02 -5.06
N LYS A 789 -24.97 -0.48 -4.58
CA LYS A 789 -25.87 0.31 -3.72
C LYS A 789 -25.19 0.78 -2.43
N LYS A 790 -24.43 -0.10 -1.76
CA LYS A 790 -23.68 0.23 -0.52
C LYS A 790 -22.71 1.41 -0.71
N LEU A 791 -22.20 1.63 -1.92
CA LEU A 791 -21.28 2.71 -2.26
C LEU A 791 -21.96 3.90 -2.96
N ASN A 792 -23.29 3.95 -2.96
CA ASN A 792 -24.12 4.95 -3.63
C ASN A 792 -23.86 5.06 -5.14
N ILE A 793 -23.47 3.95 -5.79
CA ILE A 793 -23.26 3.88 -7.24
C ILE A 793 -24.57 3.44 -7.91
N PRO A 794 -25.14 4.23 -8.85
CA PRO A 794 -26.33 3.83 -9.59
C PRO A 794 -26.07 2.55 -10.40
N VAL A 795 -26.92 1.54 -10.22
CA VAL A 795 -26.81 0.28 -10.97
C VAL A 795 -27.32 0.50 -12.39
N VAL A 796 -26.42 0.36 -13.36
CA VAL A 796 -26.71 0.35 -14.81
C VAL A 796 -27.05 -1.06 -15.26
N GLN A 797 -26.30 -2.07 -14.79
CA GLN A 797 -26.55 -3.48 -15.08
C GLN A 797 -26.04 -4.38 -13.95
N ASN A 798 -26.88 -5.33 -13.51
CA ASN A 798 -26.49 -6.30 -12.50
C ASN A 798 -25.72 -7.48 -13.14
N LEU A 799 -24.39 -7.47 -13.02
CA LEU A 799 -23.52 -8.60 -13.38
C LEU A 799 -22.74 -9.02 -12.12
N PRO A 800 -23.25 -9.96 -11.30
CA PRO A 800 -22.62 -10.31 -10.03
C PRO A 800 -21.23 -10.95 -10.21
N GLY A 801 -20.90 -11.48 -11.38
CA GLY A 801 -19.56 -12.01 -11.71
C GLY A 801 -18.46 -10.97 -11.91
N VAL A 802 -18.76 -9.66 -11.95
CA VAL A 802 -17.73 -8.62 -12.11
C VAL A 802 -16.88 -8.53 -10.84
N GLY A 803 -15.58 -8.82 -10.99
CA GLY A 803 -14.61 -8.86 -9.89
C GLY A 803 -14.49 -10.22 -9.21
N GLU A 804 -15.46 -11.13 -9.39
CA GLU A 804 -15.44 -12.49 -8.81
C GLU A 804 -14.50 -13.43 -9.58
N ASN A 805 -14.31 -14.67 -9.09
CA ASN A 805 -13.51 -15.70 -9.77
C ASN A 805 -12.04 -15.31 -10.03
N LEU A 806 -11.49 -14.38 -9.23
CA LEU A 806 -10.08 -13.98 -9.30
C LEU A 806 -9.18 -15.20 -9.08
N GLN A 807 -8.25 -15.39 -10.02
CA GLN A 807 -7.24 -16.46 -10.00
C GLN A 807 -5.86 -15.85 -10.28
N ASP A 808 -4.87 -16.25 -9.48
CA ASP A 808 -3.45 -15.88 -9.64
C ASP A 808 -2.57 -17.08 -9.29
N HIS A 809 -1.36 -17.12 -9.85
CA HIS A 809 -0.34 -18.14 -9.56
C HIS A 809 0.41 -17.75 -8.27
N LEU A 810 0.41 -18.65 -7.28
CA LEU A 810 1.24 -18.54 -6.08
C LEU A 810 2.55 -19.31 -6.30
N GLU A 811 3.69 -18.66 -6.07
CA GLU A 811 5.03 -19.24 -6.17
C GLU A 811 5.77 -19.12 -4.83
N VAL A 812 6.76 -20.00 -4.60
CA VAL A 812 7.67 -19.95 -3.45
C VAL A 812 9.12 -20.20 -3.91
N TYR A 813 10.10 -19.68 -3.18
CA TYR A 813 11.51 -19.68 -3.61
C TYR A 813 12.35 -20.71 -2.84
N VAL A 814 12.62 -21.87 -3.44
CA VAL A 814 13.61 -22.81 -2.90
C VAL A 814 15.00 -22.33 -3.30
N GLN A 815 15.82 -21.95 -2.30
CA GLN A 815 17.10 -21.27 -2.45
C GLN A 815 18.26 -22.11 -1.91
N TYR A 816 19.37 -22.18 -2.66
CA TYR A 816 20.60 -22.84 -2.27
C TYR A 816 21.81 -21.90 -2.37
N GLU A 817 22.72 -21.97 -1.40
CA GLU A 817 24.02 -21.31 -1.51
C GLU A 817 24.83 -21.92 -2.66
N LEU A 818 25.71 -21.14 -3.30
CA LEU A 818 26.60 -21.64 -4.34
C LEU A 818 28.04 -21.71 -3.83
N THR A 819 28.68 -22.85 -4.05
CA THR A 819 30.11 -23.08 -3.77
C THR A 819 31.04 -22.29 -4.71
N GLN A 820 30.48 -21.70 -5.78
CA GLN A 820 31.22 -21.01 -6.85
C GLN A 820 30.61 -19.63 -7.18
N PRO A 821 31.40 -18.63 -7.62
CA PRO A 821 30.96 -17.25 -7.88
C PRO A 821 30.15 -17.06 -9.19
N LEU A 822 29.22 -17.98 -9.46
CA LEU A 822 28.47 -18.08 -10.70
C LEU A 822 27.24 -17.15 -10.75
N SER A 823 26.64 -16.81 -9.60
CA SER A 823 25.42 -16.00 -9.52
C SER A 823 25.59 -14.51 -9.86
N LEU A 824 24.46 -13.80 -9.96
CA LEU A 824 24.35 -12.35 -10.15
C LEU A 824 24.75 -11.51 -8.92
N TYR A 825 25.12 -12.12 -7.79
CA TYR A 825 25.61 -11.38 -6.61
C TYR A 825 26.77 -10.42 -6.95
N LYS A 826 27.64 -10.80 -7.89
CA LYS A 826 28.72 -9.96 -8.43
C LYS A 826 28.25 -8.73 -9.22
N ALA A 827 26.98 -8.64 -9.58
CA ALA A 827 26.36 -7.56 -10.35
C ALA A 827 25.51 -6.62 -9.47
N GLN A 828 25.82 -6.55 -8.17
CA GLN A 828 25.19 -5.66 -7.20
C GLN A 828 25.94 -4.32 -7.02
N TRP A 829 25.29 -3.35 -6.37
CA TRP A 829 25.90 -2.04 -6.01
C TRP A 829 27.17 -2.14 -5.15
N LYS A 830 27.31 -3.24 -4.37
CA LYS A 830 28.53 -3.62 -3.62
C LYS A 830 29.76 -3.83 -4.52
N PHE A 831 29.54 -4.11 -5.81
CA PHE A 831 30.58 -4.33 -6.82
C PHE A 831 30.40 -3.32 -7.98
N PRO A 832 30.57 -2.00 -7.73
CA PRO A 832 30.16 -0.97 -8.68
C PRO A 832 30.96 -1.04 -10.00
N HIS A 833 32.18 -1.56 -9.97
CA HIS A 833 32.98 -1.82 -11.18
C HIS A 833 32.31 -2.83 -12.14
N ASN A 834 31.63 -3.86 -11.61
CA ASN A 834 30.89 -4.82 -12.42
C ASN A 834 29.60 -4.20 -12.96
N MET A 835 28.85 -3.49 -12.11
CA MET A 835 27.64 -2.75 -12.52
C MET A 835 27.94 -1.75 -13.66
N ILE A 836 28.99 -0.94 -13.51
CA ILE A 836 29.45 0.01 -14.53
C ILE A 836 29.88 -0.74 -15.81
N ARG A 837 30.62 -1.85 -15.71
CA ARG A 837 31.02 -2.66 -16.87
C ARG A 837 29.81 -3.22 -17.63
N ILE A 838 28.82 -3.77 -16.92
CA ILE A 838 27.59 -4.32 -17.48
C ILE A 838 26.76 -3.22 -18.15
N GLY A 839 26.57 -2.09 -17.46
CA GLY A 839 25.86 -0.93 -18.00
C GLY A 839 26.54 -0.38 -19.26
N LEU A 840 27.85 -0.14 -19.23
CA LEU A 840 28.60 0.34 -20.40
C LEU A 840 28.54 -0.64 -21.58
N GLN A 841 28.62 -1.95 -21.33
CA GLN A 841 28.51 -2.95 -22.40
C GLN A 841 27.11 -2.93 -23.04
N TRP A 842 26.05 -2.81 -22.24
CA TRP A 842 24.68 -2.73 -22.73
C TRP A 842 24.41 -1.41 -23.46
N PHE A 843 24.77 -0.25 -22.89
CA PHE A 843 24.58 1.05 -23.53
C PHE A 843 25.38 1.18 -24.85
N ALA A 844 26.57 0.57 -24.95
CA ALA A 844 27.39 0.63 -26.16
C ALA A 844 27.03 -0.42 -27.23
N THR A 845 26.51 -1.60 -26.84
CA THR A 845 26.38 -2.74 -27.77
C THR A 845 25.11 -3.60 -27.65
N GLN A 846 24.26 -3.33 -26.65
CA GLN A 846 23.03 -4.08 -26.32
C GLN A 846 23.31 -5.60 -26.14
N LYS A 847 24.42 -5.91 -25.46
CA LYS A 847 24.94 -7.27 -25.21
C LYS A 847 25.52 -7.40 -23.81
N GLY A 848 25.86 -8.62 -23.41
CA GLY A 848 26.36 -8.93 -22.07
C GLY A 848 25.24 -9.18 -21.08
N ASP A 849 25.58 -9.29 -19.80
CA ASP A 849 24.64 -9.69 -18.73
C ASP A 849 23.37 -8.81 -18.70
N GLY A 850 23.53 -7.50 -18.92
CA GLY A 850 22.45 -6.51 -18.97
C GLY A 850 21.38 -6.76 -20.05
N ALA A 851 21.69 -7.57 -21.06
CA ALA A 851 20.82 -7.90 -22.18
C ALA A 851 19.98 -9.19 -21.97
N SER A 852 20.03 -9.81 -20.79
CA SER A 852 19.30 -11.04 -20.47
C SER A 852 18.36 -10.87 -19.27
N ALA A 853 17.30 -11.70 -19.19
CA ALA A 853 16.42 -11.75 -18.02
C ALA A 853 16.96 -12.66 -16.90
N HIS A 854 18.00 -13.45 -17.19
CA HIS A 854 18.60 -14.45 -16.29
C HIS A 854 17.68 -15.63 -15.90
N LEU A 855 16.62 -15.85 -16.67
CA LEU A 855 15.65 -16.94 -16.51
C LEU A 855 15.69 -17.86 -17.75
N GLU A 856 16.88 -18.36 -18.09
CA GLU A 856 17.08 -19.09 -19.36
C GLU A 856 16.65 -20.58 -19.34
N SER A 857 16.47 -21.19 -18.17
CA SER A 857 15.90 -22.53 -18.04
C SER A 857 14.81 -22.60 -16.97
N GLY A 858 13.90 -23.56 -17.14
CA GLY A 858 12.72 -23.77 -16.30
C GLY A 858 12.10 -25.13 -16.60
N GLY A 859 10.83 -25.32 -16.24
CA GLY A 859 10.11 -26.54 -16.57
C GLY A 859 8.65 -26.55 -16.13
N PHE A 860 7.96 -27.61 -16.52
CA PHE A 860 6.59 -27.91 -16.14
C PHE A 860 6.47 -29.40 -15.81
N ILE A 861 6.02 -29.75 -14.61
CA ILE A 861 5.80 -31.17 -14.22
C ILE A 861 4.43 -31.36 -13.59
N ARG A 862 4.06 -32.62 -13.37
CA ARG A 862 2.89 -33.01 -12.58
C ARG A 862 3.27 -33.13 -11.10
N SER A 863 2.43 -32.61 -10.21
CA SER A 863 2.60 -32.62 -8.75
C SER A 863 2.53 -34.04 -8.16
N ARG A 864 1.59 -34.84 -8.67
CA ARG A 864 1.28 -36.21 -8.24
C ARG A 864 0.79 -37.07 -9.40
N ALA A 865 0.65 -38.37 -9.15
CA ALA A 865 -0.07 -39.26 -10.06
C ALA A 865 -1.56 -38.85 -10.17
N GLY A 866 -2.23 -39.25 -11.25
CA GLY A 866 -3.63 -38.91 -11.55
C GLY A 866 -3.82 -37.57 -12.27
N VAL A 867 -2.89 -36.62 -12.13
CA VAL A 867 -2.93 -35.31 -12.82
C VAL A 867 -2.79 -35.51 -14.34
N GLU A 868 -3.73 -34.97 -15.13
CA GLU A 868 -3.81 -35.17 -16.59
C GLU A 868 -2.64 -34.51 -17.35
N PHE A 869 -2.20 -33.32 -16.92
CA PHE A 869 -1.14 -32.52 -17.56
C PHE A 869 -0.46 -31.58 -16.53
N PRO A 870 0.78 -31.12 -16.76
CA PRO A 870 1.58 -30.37 -15.78
C PRO A 870 0.85 -29.23 -15.07
N ASP A 871 0.87 -29.26 -13.74
CA ASP A 871 0.27 -28.32 -12.80
C ASP A 871 1.31 -27.53 -11.99
N ILE A 872 2.60 -27.88 -12.05
CA ILE A 872 3.68 -27.12 -11.41
C ILE A 872 4.55 -26.45 -12.48
N GLN A 873 4.86 -25.15 -12.32
CA GLN A 873 5.88 -24.44 -13.09
C GLN A 873 7.17 -24.25 -12.27
N PHE A 874 8.31 -24.25 -12.95
CA PHE A 874 9.60 -23.84 -12.42
C PHE A 874 10.23 -22.71 -13.24
N HIS A 875 10.79 -21.69 -12.58
CA HIS A 875 11.74 -20.74 -13.19
C HIS A 875 13.06 -20.78 -12.42
N PHE A 876 14.15 -21.20 -13.07
CA PHE A 876 15.46 -21.25 -12.43
C PHE A 876 16.20 -19.91 -12.58
N LEU A 877 16.74 -19.39 -11.48
CA LEU A 877 17.46 -18.12 -11.41
C LEU A 877 18.82 -18.29 -10.72
N PRO A 878 19.95 -17.90 -11.36
CA PRO A 878 21.27 -17.88 -10.73
C PRO A 878 21.45 -16.61 -9.87
N SER A 879 20.52 -16.38 -8.94
CA SER A 879 20.49 -15.33 -7.94
C SER A 879 19.45 -15.70 -6.86
N THR A 880 19.47 -15.02 -5.73
CA THR A 880 18.30 -14.95 -4.84
C THR A 880 17.44 -13.74 -5.19
N VAL A 881 16.13 -13.86 -4.99
CA VAL A 881 15.16 -12.76 -4.89
C VAL A 881 14.59 -12.81 -3.48
N ASN A 882 14.85 -11.77 -2.70
CA ASN A 882 14.33 -11.64 -1.34
C ASN A 882 13.45 -10.38 -1.31
N ASP A 883 12.23 -10.51 -0.78
CA ASP A 883 11.28 -9.38 -0.68
C ASP A 883 11.02 -8.70 -2.06
N HIS A 884 10.68 -9.52 -3.06
CA HIS A 884 10.59 -9.16 -4.49
C HIS A 884 11.79 -8.37 -5.06
N GLY A 885 12.98 -8.54 -4.46
CA GLY A 885 14.22 -7.87 -4.86
C GLY A 885 14.51 -6.55 -4.13
N ARG A 886 13.63 -6.14 -3.21
CA ARG A 886 13.81 -4.96 -2.35
C ARG A 886 14.92 -5.19 -1.32
N LYS A 887 15.10 -6.45 -0.88
CA LYS A 887 16.24 -6.88 -0.04
C LYS A 887 17.34 -7.52 -0.90
N MET A 888 18.53 -6.93 -0.88
CA MET A 888 19.70 -7.47 -1.58
C MET A 888 20.17 -8.79 -0.96
N GLY A 889 20.52 -9.78 -1.80
CA GLY A 889 21.17 -11.02 -1.35
C GLY A 889 22.59 -10.77 -0.85
N ASP A 890 23.03 -11.50 0.17
CA ASP A 890 24.29 -11.27 0.90
C ASP A 890 25.49 -12.09 0.38
N ARG A 891 25.23 -13.15 -0.40
CA ARG A 891 26.20 -14.16 -0.86
C ARG A 891 25.94 -14.66 -2.28
N HIS A 892 26.81 -15.53 -2.78
CA HIS A 892 26.54 -16.30 -4.00
C HIS A 892 25.54 -17.42 -3.71
N ALA A 893 24.38 -17.38 -4.39
CA ALA A 893 23.29 -18.33 -4.24
C ALA A 893 22.48 -18.41 -5.56
N CYS A 894 21.69 -19.46 -5.71
CA CYS A 894 20.72 -19.65 -6.77
C CYS A 894 19.37 -20.09 -6.18
N GLN A 895 18.32 -20.05 -6.98
CA GLN A 895 17.00 -20.49 -6.56
C GLN A 895 16.18 -21.02 -7.73
N VAL A 896 15.10 -21.73 -7.40
CA VAL A 896 13.99 -21.95 -8.31
C VAL A 896 12.74 -21.29 -7.73
N HIS A 897 12.01 -20.56 -8.57
CA HIS A 897 10.62 -20.20 -8.29
C HIS A 897 9.76 -21.41 -8.64
N VAL A 898 8.89 -21.85 -7.74
CA VAL A 898 8.04 -23.02 -7.97
C VAL A 898 6.66 -22.83 -7.34
N GLY A 899 5.61 -23.29 -8.01
CA GLY A 899 4.25 -23.20 -7.51
C GLY A 899 3.19 -23.80 -8.43
N THR A 900 1.94 -23.82 -7.97
CA THR A 900 0.81 -24.39 -8.71
C THR A 900 0.23 -23.44 -9.76
N LEU A 901 -0.10 -24.04 -10.90
CA LEU A 901 -0.62 -23.41 -12.11
C LEU A 901 -2.15 -23.43 -12.19
N ARG A 902 -2.80 -24.31 -11.41
CA ARG A 902 -4.26 -24.46 -11.42
C ARG A 902 -4.82 -24.55 -9.99
N PRO A 903 -4.52 -23.56 -9.13
CA PRO A 903 -5.11 -23.49 -7.80
C PRO A 903 -6.64 -23.55 -7.88
N THR A 904 -7.24 -24.17 -6.88
CA THR A 904 -8.68 -24.36 -6.68
C THR A 904 -9.28 -23.22 -5.84
N SER A 905 -8.48 -22.52 -5.03
CA SER A 905 -8.85 -21.27 -4.36
C SER A 905 -9.39 -20.22 -5.34
N ARG A 906 -10.41 -19.47 -4.94
CA ARG A 906 -11.01 -18.38 -5.73
C ARG A 906 -11.13 -17.12 -4.91
N GLY A 907 -10.57 -16.04 -5.44
CA GLY A 907 -10.62 -14.70 -4.86
C GLY A 907 -11.71 -13.82 -5.46
N HIS A 908 -11.72 -12.55 -5.03
CA HIS A 908 -12.53 -11.49 -5.62
C HIS A 908 -11.86 -10.12 -5.56
N ILE A 909 -12.42 -9.19 -6.33
CA ILE A 909 -12.10 -7.76 -6.33
C ILE A 909 -13.38 -6.98 -6.02
N LYS A 910 -13.35 -6.11 -5.02
CA LYS A 910 -14.47 -5.24 -4.65
C LYS A 910 -14.03 -3.79 -4.61
N LEU A 911 -14.95 -2.88 -4.91
CA LEU A 911 -14.69 -1.45 -4.69
C LEU A 911 -14.53 -1.16 -3.20
N LYS A 912 -13.54 -0.32 -2.87
CA LYS A 912 -13.35 0.23 -1.51
C LYS A 912 -14.18 1.50 -1.30
N SER A 913 -14.41 2.26 -2.37
CA SER A 913 -15.20 3.49 -2.41
C SER A 913 -15.69 3.72 -3.85
N ASN A 914 -16.39 4.83 -4.10
CA ASN A 914 -16.75 5.29 -5.44
C ASN A 914 -15.70 6.23 -6.08
N ASN A 915 -14.52 6.40 -5.46
CA ASN A 915 -13.42 7.22 -5.98
C ASN A 915 -12.53 6.40 -6.95
N PRO A 916 -12.38 6.80 -8.24
CA PRO A 916 -11.55 6.07 -9.20
C PRO A 916 -10.05 6.08 -8.90
N ARG A 917 -9.59 6.84 -7.90
CA ARG A 917 -8.20 6.83 -7.43
C ARG A 917 -7.92 5.80 -6.32
N ASP A 918 -8.96 5.36 -5.61
CA ASP A 918 -8.76 4.43 -4.50
C ASP A 918 -8.47 3.03 -5.05
N HIS A 919 -7.52 2.34 -4.45
CA HIS A 919 -7.29 0.94 -4.81
C HIS A 919 -8.49 0.09 -4.37
N PRO A 920 -8.95 -0.85 -5.22
CA PRO A 920 -10.02 -1.77 -4.83
C PRO A 920 -9.51 -2.73 -3.75
N LYS A 921 -10.43 -3.32 -2.99
CA LYS A 921 -10.12 -4.46 -2.14
C LYS A 921 -9.75 -5.65 -3.02
N LEU A 922 -8.63 -6.29 -2.71
CA LEU A 922 -8.09 -7.44 -3.45
C LEU A 922 -7.97 -8.61 -2.48
N VAL A 923 -8.72 -9.67 -2.69
CA VAL A 923 -8.67 -10.90 -1.89
C VAL A 923 -8.43 -12.06 -2.84
N ALA A 924 -7.29 -12.74 -2.73
CA ALA A 924 -6.93 -13.88 -3.56
C ALA A 924 -7.44 -15.21 -2.97
N ASN A 925 -7.59 -15.29 -1.64
CA ASN A 925 -7.86 -16.51 -0.88
C ASN A 925 -6.78 -17.59 -1.09
N TYR A 926 -5.50 -17.21 -1.16
CA TYR A 926 -4.40 -18.17 -1.36
C TYR A 926 -4.39 -19.28 -0.31
N MET A 927 -4.12 -20.54 -0.72
CA MET A 927 -4.06 -21.72 0.16
C MET A 927 -5.30 -21.91 1.05
N SER A 928 -6.49 -21.54 0.54
CA SER A 928 -7.78 -21.71 1.22
C SER A 928 -8.40 -23.11 1.07
N THR A 929 -7.81 -23.97 0.24
CA THR A 929 -8.27 -25.34 -0.04
C THR A 929 -7.16 -26.36 0.24
N GLN A 930 -7.54 -27.62 0.45
CA GLN A 930 -6.58 -28.70 0.72
C GLN A 930 -5.69 -29.03 -0.49
N ASP A 931 -6.25 -29.06 -1.71
CA ASP A 931 -5.47 -29.32 -2.94
C ASP A 931 -4.36 -28.27 -3.13
N ASP A 932 -4.64 -26.99 -2.88
CA ASP A 932 -3.66 -25.91 -3.07
C ASP A 932 -2.52 -25.99 -2.04
N ILE A 933 -2.81 -26.45 -0.82
CA ILE A 933 -1.82 -26.72 0.21
C ILE A 933 -0.93 -27.90 -0.21
N GLU A 934 -1.52 -29.02 -0.64
CA GLU A 934 -0.78 -30.20 -1.08
C GLU A 934 0.06 -29.95 -2.33
N ASP A 935 -0.45 -29.22 -3.31
CA ASP A 935 0.27 -28.79 -4.52
C ASP A 935 1.52 -27.97 -4.18
N MET A 936 1.39 -26.99 -3.28
CA MET A 936 2.51 -26.13 -2.86
C MET A 936 3.53 -26.89 -2.00
N ARG A 937 3.07 -27.82 -1.16
CA ARG A 937 3.95 -28.72 -0.40
C ARG A 937 4.74 -29.66 -1.32
N ASN A 938 4.07 -30.22 -2.33
CA ASN A 938 4.70 -31.02 -3.38
C ASN A 938 5.68 -30.18 -4.21
N SER A 939 5.34 -28.94 -4.56
CA SER A 939 6.23 -27.99 -5.24
C SER A 939 7.58 -27.82 -4.53
N VAL A 940 7.58 -27.64 -3.20
CA VAL A 940 8.82 -27.56 -2.39
C VAL A 940 9.59 -28.89 -2.39
N ARG A 941 8.89 -30.03 -2.25
CA ARG A 941 9.50 -31.37 -2.25
C ARG A 941 10.18 -31.70 -3.58
N LEU A 942 9.54 -31.36 -4.70
CA LEU A 942 10.00 -31.68 -6.05
C LEU A 942 11.15 -30.75 -6.49
N ALA A 943 11.12 -29.47 -6.09
CA ALA A 943 12.27 -28.58 -6.23
C ALA A 943 13.51 -29.10 -5.48
N ARG A 944 13.33 -29.61 -4.25
CA ARG A 944 14.40 -30.25 -3.47
C ARG A 944 14.92 -31.53 -4.12
N GLU A 945 14.05 -32.37 -4.68
CA GLU A 945 14.44 -33.58 -5.42
C GLU A 945 15.35 -33.25 -6.61
N ILE A 946 15.06 -32.18 -7.36
CA ILE A 946 15.87 -31.71 -8.49
C ILE A 946 17.23 -31.18 -7.99
N PHE A 947 17.27 -30.34 -6.95
CA PHE A 947 18.53 -29.80 -6.42
C PHE A 947 19.47 -30.85 -5.81
N GLN A 948 18.97 -32.04 -5.45
CA GLN A 948 19.77 -33.15 -4.90
C GLN A 948 20.48 -34.01 -5.97
N GLN A 949 20.19 -33.81 -7.26
CA GLN A 949 20.77 -34.62 -8.34
C GLN A 949 22.26 -34.30 -8.60
N LYS A 950 22.95 -35.21 -9.31
CA LYS A 950 24.40 -35.18 -9.47
C LYS A 950 24.86 -33.97 -10.28
N ALA A 951 24.07 -33.53 -11.25
CA ALA A 951 24.32 -32.32 -12.04
C ALA A 951 24.50 -31.05 -11.17
N PHE A 952 23.87 -30.98 -9.99
CA PHE A 952 24.02 -29.85 -9.07
C PHE A 952 25.15 -29.98 -8.03
N GLN A 953 25.64 -31.20 -7.76
CA GLN A 953 26.69 -31.45 -6.75
C GLN A 953 27.97 -30.59 -6.88
N PRO A 954 28.45 -30.20 -8.08
CA PRO A 954 29.59 -29.29 -8.20
C PRO A 954 29.31 -27.85 -7.77
N TYR A 955 28.04 -27.46 -7.63
CA TYR A 955 27.60 -26.07 -7.59
C TYR A 955 26.88 -25.66 -6.30
N VAL A 956 26.02 -26.52 -5.75
CA VAL A 956 25.20 -26.17 -4.57
C VAL A 956 25.93 -26.46 -3.26
N GLY A 957 25.74 -25.56 -2.29
CA GLY A 957 26.09 -25.72 -0.89
C GLY A 957 24.85 -26.01 -0.04
N PRO A 958 24.78 -25.51 1.20
CA PRO A 958 23.58 -25.63 2.03
C PRO A 958 22.32 -25.02 1.41
N GLU A 959 21.17 -25.60 1.72
CA GLU A 959 19.87 -24.97 1.48
C GLU A 959 19.69 -23.76 2.39
N LEU A 960 19.26 -22.64 1.82
CA LEU A 960 19.04 -21.36 2.52
C LEU A 960 17.57 -21.15 2.88
N ASN A 961 16.65 -21.50 1.97
CA ASN A 961 15.19 -21.46 2.16
C ASN A 961 14.58 -22.65 1.40
N PRO A 962 13.65 -23.46 1.96
CA PRO A 962 13.13 -23.39 3.33
C PRO A 962 14.17 -23.58 4.44
N GLY A 963 15.30 -24.21 4.10
CA GLY A 963 16.36 -24.56 5.04
C GLY A 963 16.16 -25.97 5.59
N SER A 964 17.28 -26.67 5.81
CA SER A 964 17.30 -28.13 6.00
C SER A 964 16.58 -28.68 7.24
N LYS A 965 16.09 -27.81 8.14
CA LYS A 965 15.26 -28.19 9.29
C LYS A 965 13.78 -28.37 8.94
N VAL A 966 13.28 -27.64 7.95
CA VAL A 966 11.87 -27.70 7.51
C VAL A 966 11.66 -29.00 6.73
N GLN A 967 10.98 -30.00 7.30
CA GLN A 967 10.89 -31.35 6.70
C GLN A 967 9.48 -31.94 6.70
N SER A 968 8.75 -31.77 7.80
CA SER A 968 7.37 -32.26 7.93
C SER A 968 6.39 -31.43 7.10
N ASP A 969 5.24 -32.03 6.80
CA ASP A 969 4.17 -31.40 6.03
C ASP A 969 3.75 -30.04 6.62
N ALA A 970 3.53 -29.97 7.94
CA ALA A 970 3.16 -28.74 8.63
C ALA A 970 4.25 -27.65 8.59
N GLU A 971 5.53 -28.01 8.72
CA GLU A 971 6.63 -27.04 8.62
C GLU A 971 6.78 -26.48 7.19
N ILE A 972 6.56 -27.31 6.17
CA ILE A 972 6.58 -26.89 4.77
C ILE A 972 5.39 -25.96 4.50
N ASP A 973 4.18 -26.32 4.95
CA ASP A 973 2.98 -25.51 4.78
C ASP A 973 3.16 -24.12 5.41
N GLU A 974 3.59 -24.04 6.68
CA GLU A 974 3.89 -22.79 7.38
C GLU A 974 4.99 -21.98 6.67
N TYR A 975 6.03 -22.64 6.14
CA TYR A 975 7.00 -21.95 5.30
C TYR A 975 6.36 -21.33 4.04
N VAL A 976 5.43 -22.02 3.36
CA VAL A 976 4.74 -21.44 2.19
C VAL A 976 3.80 -20.30 2.62
N ARG A 977 3.05 -20.42 3.71
CA ARG A 977 2.19 -19.32 4.20
C ARG A 977 3.03 -18.06 4.50
N ARG A 978 4.18 -18.23 5.14
CA ARG A 978 5.09 -17.13 5.50
C ARG A 978 5.90 -16.55 4.33
N MET A 979 6.24 -17.35 3.32
CA MET A 979 7.22 -16.98 2.27
C MET A 979 6.72 -17.06 0.82
N GLY A 980 5.53 -17.62 0.57
CA GLY A 980 4.93 -17.69 -0.77
C GLY A 980 4.42 -16.33 -1.24
N ASP A 981 4.54 -16.05 -2.53
CA ASP A 981 4.25 -14.75 -3.14
C ASP A 981 3.49 -14.91 -4.47
N SER A 982 2.79 -13.84 -4.88
CA SER A 982 2.19 -13.74 -6.20
C SER A 982 3.28 -13.80 -7.29
N ALA A 983 3.04 -14.60 -8.33
CA ALA A 983 3.82 -14.58 -9.57
C ALA A 983 3.35 -13.46 -10.54
N TYR A 984 2.44 -12.60 -10.08
CA TYR A 984 1.88 -11.43 -10.78
C TYR A 984 1.00 -11.76 -11.99
N HIS A 985 0.26 -12.87 -11.91
CA HIS A 985 -0.65 -13.40 -12.91
C HIS A 985 -2.17 -13.27 -12.56
N PRO A 986 -2.68 -12.23 -11.87
CA PRO A 986 -4.12 -12.15 -11.61
C PRO A 986 -4.94 -12.05 -12.90
N SER A 987 -6.04 -12.80 -12.93
CA SER A 987 -6.87 -13.12 -14.10
C SER A 987 -8.33 -13.41 -13.72
N CYS A 988 -9.16 -13.71 -14.72
CA CYS A 988 -10.49 -14.33 -14.60
C CYS A 988 -11.65 -13.50 -13.99
N THR A 989 -11.39 -12.24 -13.61
CA THR A 989 -12.33 -11.32 -12.94
C THR A 989 -13.43 -10.68 -13.79
N CYS A 990 -13.47 -10.97 -15.08
CA CYS A 990 -14.55 -10.62 -16.01
C CYS A 990 -14.90 -11.83 -16.89
N LYS A 991 -15.00 -13.02 -16.27
CA LYS A 991 -15.23 -14.34 -16.88
C LYS A 991 -16.00 -14.31 -18.21
N MET A 992 -15.38 -14.83 -19.26
CA MET A 992 -16.05 -15.20 -20.51
C MET A 992 -16.80 -16.53 -20.35
N GLY A 993 -17.97 -16.67 -20.97
CA GLY A 993 -18.77 -17.89 -20.85
C GLY A 993 -20.11 -17.83 -21.58
N SER A 994 -21.02 -18.72 -21.22
CA SER A 994 -22.40 -18.69 -21.71
C SER A 994 -23.18 -17.53 -21.07
N PRO A 995 -24.02 -16.79 -21.82
CA PRO A 995 -24.99 -15.84 -21.25
C PRO A 995 -26.03 -16.47 -20.31
N SER A 996 -26.11 -17.80 -20.23
CA SER A 996 -26.96 -18.53 -19.27
C SER A 996 -26.29 -18.79 -17.91
N ASP A 997 -24.99 -18.56 -17.77
CA ASP A 997 -24.27 -18.63 -16.50
C ASP A 997 -24.28 -17.23 -15.85
N THR A 998 -24.84 -17.15 -14.64
CA THR A 998 -25.00 -15.89 -13.89
C THR A 998 -23.67 -15.24 -13.47
N MET A 999 -22.56 -15.98 -13.52
CA MET A 999 -21.21 -15.49 -13.23
C MET A 999 -20.44 -15.08 -14.50
N THR A 1000 -21.03 -15.23 -15.69
CA THR A 1000 -20.45 -14.69 -16.93
C THR A 1000 -20.56 -13.17 -16.95
N VAL A 1001 -19.48 -12.49 -17.34
CA VAL A 1001 -19.44 -11.03 -17.55
C VAL A 1001 -19.39 -10.69 -19.03
N VAL A 1002 -18.71 -11.51 -19.85
CA VAL A 1002 -18.66 -11.33 -21.31
C VAL A 1002 -19.05 -12.59 -22.09
N ASP A 1003 -19.67 -12.39 -23.26
CA ASP A 1003 -19.94 -13.47 -24.21
C ASP A 1003 -18.64 -13.95 -24.92
N PRO A 1004 -18.69 -15.04 -25.71
CA PRO A 1004 -17.52 -15.51 -26.48
C PRO A 1004 -17.04 -14.55 -27.59
N GLU A 1005 -17.78 -13.47 -27.89
CA GLU A 1005 -17.35 -12.35 -28.73
C GLU A 1005 -16.72 -11.19 -27.90
N THR A 1006 -16.51 -11.40 -26.60
CA THR A 1006 -15.96 -10.48 -25.61
C THR A 1006 -16.81 -9.23 -25.31
N LYS A 1007 -18.11 -9.25 -25.62
CA LYS A 1007 -19.07 -8.16 -25.30
C LYS A 1007 -19.58 -8.30 -23.87
N VAL A 1008 -19.74 -7.17 -23.16
CA VAL A 1008 -20.31 -7.15 -21.81
C VAL A 1008 -21.81 -7.48 -21.84
N LEU A 1009 -22.24 -8.47 -21.04
CA LEU A 1009 -23.62 -8.94 -21.08
C LEU A 1009 -24.63 -7.84 -20.69
N GLY A 1010 -25.60 -7.60 -21.57
CA GLY A 1010 -26.65 -6.58 -21.40
C GLY A 1010 -26.26 -5.15 -21.79
N ILE A 1011 -25.00 -4.89 -22.17
CA ILE A 1011 -24.53 -3.54 -22.54
C ILE A 1011 -24.07 -3.51 -24.01
N GLU A 1012 -24.67 -2.63 -24.80
CA GLU A 1012 -24.28 -2.43 -26.19
C GLU A 1012 -23.01 -1.58 -26.33
N GLY A 1013 -22.16 -1.92 -27.30
CA GLY A 1013 -20.96 -1.13 -27.60
C GLY A 1013 -19.88 -1.15 -26.52
N LEU A 1014 -19.91 -2.12 -25.59
CA LEU A 1014 -18.90 -2.29 -24.55
C LEU A 1014 -18.28 -3.69 -24.61
N ARG A 1015 -16.94 -3.76 -24.62
CA ARG A 1015 -16.18 -5.01 -24.53
C ARG A 1015 -15.13 -4.96 -23.42
N VAL A 1016 -14.74 -6.13 -22.93
CA VAL A 1016 -13.53 -6.31 -22.12
C VAL A 1016 -12.59 -7.23 -22.88
N VAL A 1017 -11.32 -6.84 -23.02
CA VAL A 1017 -10.30 -7.59 -23.75
C VAL A 1017 -8.98 -7.45 -23.00
N ASP A 1018 -8.77 -8.32 -22.02
CA ASP A 1018 -7.50 -8.54 -21.30
C ASP A 1018 -7.59 -9.85 -20.47
N ALA A 1019 -6.64 -10.10 -19.55
CA ALA A 1019 -6.60 -11.30 -18.71
C ALA A 1019 -7.81 -11.50 -17.77
N SER A 1020 -8.64 -10.47 -17.56
CA SER A 1020 -9.90 -10.60 -16.81
C SER A 1020 -10.89 -11.58 -17.46
N ILE A 1021 -10.93 -11.69 -18.79
CA ILE A 1021 -11.97 -12.49 -19.47
C ILE A 1021 -11.67 -13.99 -19.52
N MET A 1022 -10.52 -14.43 -19.04
CA MET A 1022 -10.16 -15.85 -19.00
C MET A 1022 -11.19 -16.63 -18.15
N PRO A 1023 -11.83 -17.71 -18.64
CA PRO A 1023 -12.81 -18.46 -17.84
C PRO A 1023 -12.18 -19.14 -16.62
N ALA A 1024 -10.96 -19.64 -16.82
CA ALA A 1024 -10.04 -20.15 -15.81
C ALA A 1024 -8.61 -19.75 -16.19
N MET A 1025 -7.70 -19.74 -15.23
CA MET A 1025 -6.29 -19.44 -15.46
C MET A 1025 -5.65 -20.50 -16.37
N VAL A 1026 -4.62 -20.13 -17.13
CA VAL A 1026 -3.87 -21.06 -17.99
C VAL A 1026 -2.51 -21.35 -17.38
N SER A 1027 -1.99 -22.53 -17.68
CA SER A 1027 -0.83 -23.15 -17.04
C SER A 1027 0.50 -22.54 -17.48
N GLY A 1028 0.69 -21.25 -17.20
CA GLY A 1028 1.92 -20.49 -17.42
C GLY A 1028 1.75 -18.97 -17.53
N ASN A 1029 2.85 -18.25 -17.79
CA ASN A 1029 2.91 -16.79 -17.69
C ASN A 1029 1.96 -16.04 -18.66
N LEU A 1030 0.97 -15.32 -18.11
CA LEU A 1030 -0.20 -14.80 -18.84
C LEU A 1030 0.03 -13.72 -19.92
N ASN A 1031 1.25 -13.21 -20.12
CA ASN A 1031 1.49 -12.17 -21.13
C ASN A 1031 1.29 -12.68 -22.57
N GLY A 1032 1.73 -13.90 -22.87
CA GLY A 1032 1.46 -14.55 -24.16
C GLY A 1032 -0.05 -14.75 -24.39
N PRO A 1033 -0.77 -15.44 -23.49
CA PRO A 1033 -2.23 -15.60 -23.53
C PRO A 1033 -3.00 -14.29 -23.72
N THR A 1034 -2.64 -13.23 -22.98
CA THR A 1034 -3.30 -11.91 -23.09
C THR A 1034 -3.13 -11.28 -24.48
N ILE A 1035 -1.96 -11.46 -25.12
CA ILE A 1035 -1.70 -10.98 -26.48
C ILE A 1035 -2.49 -11.80 -27.51
N MET A 1036 -2.61 -13.12 -27.33
CA MET A 1036 -3.44 -14.00 -28.17
C MET A 1036 -4.92 -13.62 -28.11
N VAL A 1037 -5.45 -13.41 -26.89
CA VAL A 1037 -6.84 -12.95 -26.67
C VAL A 1037 -7.12 -11.66 -27.46
N ALA A 1038 -6.20 -10.68 -27.40
CA ALA A 1038 -6.37 -9.43 -28.12
C ALA A 1038 -6.20 -9.54 -29.65
N GLU A 1039 -5.31 -10.40 -30.14
CA GLU A 1039 -5.13 -10.69 -31.58
C GLU A 1039 -6.37 -11.32 -32.22
N LYS A 1040 -7.13 -12.08 -31.42
CA LYS A 1040 -8.37 -12.76 -31.80
C LYS A 1040 -9.60 -11.86 -31.64
N ALA A 1041 -9.72 -11.18 -30.50
CA ALA A 1041 -10.75 -10.17 -30.29
C ALA A 1041 -10.69 -9.05 -31.34
N ALA A 1042 -9.49 -8.65 -31.80
CA ALA A 1042 -9.35 -7.69 -32.89
C ALA A 1042 -10.00 -8.16 -34.21
N ASP A 1043 -9.93 -9.46 -34.55
CA ASP A 1043 -10.60 -9.99 -35.74
C ASP A 1043 -12.12 -10.06 -35.53
N ILE A 1044 -12.58 -10.41 -34.34
CA ILE A 1044 -14.01 -10.40 -33.96
C ILE A 1044 -14.60 -8.98 -34.07
N ILE A 1045 -13.92 -7.97 -33.52
CA ILE A 1045 -14.34 -6.55 -33.53
C ILE A 1045 -14.38 -5.98 -34.96
N LEU A 1046 -13.49 -6.45 -35.85
CA LEU A 1046 -13.46 -6.04 -37.25
C LEU A 1046 -14.41 -6.83 -38.16
N GLY A 1047 -15.09 -7.88 -37.64
CA GLY A 1047 -15.91 -8.78 -38.46
C GLY A 1047 -15.11 -9.67 -39.41
N ASN A 1048 -13.80 -9.85 -39.15
CA ASN A 1048 -12.93 -10.72 -39.93
C ASN A 1048 -13.35 -12.18 -39.74
N LYS A 1049 -13.24 -12.99 -40.79
CA LYS A 1049 -13.39 -14.44 -40.67
C LYS A 1049 -12.30 -14.99 -39.73
N PRO A 1050 -12.65 -15.81 -38.71
CA PRO A 1050 -11.67 -16.44 -37.83
C PRO A 1050 -10.60 -17.23 -38.60
N LEU A 1051 -9.38 -17.26 -38.06
CA LEU A 1051 -8.31 -18.10 -38.60
C LEU A 1051 -8.70 -19.59 -38.54
N PRO A 1052 -8.28 -20.43 -39.51
CA PRO A 1052 -8.59 -21.86 -39.49
C PRO A 1052 -8.06 -22.55 -38.23
N LYS A 1053 -8.88 -23.42 -37.62
CA LYS A 1053 -8.45 -24.26 -36.48
C LYS A 1053 -7.17 -25.03 -36.82
N SER A 1054 -6.24 -25.08 -35.88
CA SER A 1054 -4.99 -25.85 -36.01
C SER A 1054 -5.24 -27.35 -35.82
N ASN A 1055 -4.54 -28.17 -36.60
CA ASN A 1055 -4.48 -29.62 -36.46
C ASN A 1055 -3.17 -30.11 -35.82
N ALA A 1056 -2.39 -29.20 -35.21
CA ALA A 1056 -1.15 -29.56 -34.54
C ALA A 1056 -1.43 -30.50 -33.35
N PRO A 1057 -0.69 -31.62 -33.21
CA PRO A 1057 -0.92 -32.56 -32.11
C PRO A 1057 -0.50 -31.97 -30.76
N VAL A 1058 -1.00 -32.56 -29.68
CA VAL A 1058 -0.67 -32.18 -28.30
C VAL A 1058 -0.11 -33.41 -27.60
N TYR A 1059 1.02 -33.27 -26.91
CA TYR A 1059 1.60 -34.33 -26.11
C TYR A 1059 0.64 -34.79 -25.01
N ARG A 1060 0.64 -36.10 -24.73
CA ARG A 1060 0.00 -36.70 -23.56
C ARG A 1060 0.98 -37.67 -22.90
N PRO A 1061 1.03 -37.75 -21.56
CA PRO A 1061 1.83 -38.75 -20.87
C PRO A 1061 1.34 -40.18 -21.20
N LYS A 1062 2.24 -41.17 -21.09
CA LYS A 1062 1.96 -42.57 -21.44
C LYS A 1062 0.99 -43.27 -20.48
N THR A 1063 0.98 -42.84 -19.22
CA THR A 1063 0.04 -43.25 -18.17
C THR A 1063 -0.17 -42.08 -17.21
N LEU A 1064 -1.31 -42.06 -16.53
CA LEU A 1064 -1.58 -41.17 -15.39
C LEU A 1064 -1.32 -41.85 -14.04
N GLU A 1065 -1.09 -43.16 -14.02
CA GLU A 1065 -0.85 -43.95 -12.79
C GLU A 1065 0.47 -43.56 -12.09
N THR A 1066 1.40 -42.93 -12.82
CA THR A 1066 2.64 -42.36 -12.29
C THR A 1066 2.75 -40.86 -12.60
N GLN A 1067 3.49 -40.16 -11.74
CA GLN A 1067 3.86 -38.75 -11.92
C GLN A 1067 4.84 -38.54 -13.09
N ARG A 1068 5.64 -39.56 -13.40
CA ARG A 1068 6.68 -39.59 -14.45
C ARG A 1068 6.80 -41.01 -15.04
#